data_AF-B0S329-F1
#
_entry.id   AF-B0S329-F1
#
_cell.length_a   1.000
_cell.length_b   1.000
_cell.length_c   1.000
_cell.angle_alpha   90.00
_cell.angle_beta   90.00
_cell.angle_gamma   90.00
#
_symmetry.space_group_name_H-M   'P 1'
#
loop_
_entity.id
_entity.type
_entity.pdbx_description
1 polymer ?
#
loop_
_entity_poly.entity_id
_entity_poly.type
_entity_poly.pdbx_seq_one_letter_code
_entity_poly.pdbx_strand_id
1 'polypeptide(L)'
;MKKTSKLIKVILVFALIIGAFSFNSSFAAAQDVEINETNFPDANFRKMLKAKEYDADENGKLSESEIKAIKNIDVAGKLVGNLKGLEYFTELEELTCTNSSLTSLDITKNTKLKKVECGKNPIKSIDLSKNTELLEFSCGLGRLENIDLSNNKKIQKIETYNCPLNKINLKNCTNLKYLDCSGGEITTLDVSDNVNLTTLICSSNKFFTLDLSKNTKLVELYIIDNPISEIDLSNKNNLETFGCSNTFIKKLDVSKNTKLKNLYCSEVGLRNLDVSKNTDLVRLECDKNQLTSLNLTNNSMIQELDCKYNRISNLDLSRQIFLKNLDCGNNILEKLDLSKNTEIKNVKCNDNLLKEINLKSCKDLEELDCRYNKLENIDITNNSKMLQIKCNNNELKSLNLEKSSGLKYIECGNNKLSNLDLSTTKNANLDLNNPTVQELDVEISKKDNSLDLTKLPGKFDPSKVKNLKSAKFDGKKLIVDKDAKTVTYDYNAGGKNYLKVTMNVKFSDKEEDIERLAGSDRIATAIEVSKKEYPSASTVIIARSDIYPDSLAAASISHKLRAPILLTESNKLDDRVKTEIKRLKATNVIIVGGEKSITKDVHDALLEYDKDKNIERIAGNNRYETSAALAKKLVEDLKEVKHAAVIASGENFADALTAGAYAAGEYYPILLVQKDEIDPSIAKVIKSYEINKTIIAGGKMSVSENVEKDLPKDTQRIAGADRYETSAKIADQLFKTQLTYVASGEVFADALVTSPVAASHKTPILLVSKNGASKEVKDYVKKTIDYFIIVGGEKSVPNSVVLELEKASK
;
A
#
# COMPACT_ATOMS: atom_id res chain seq x y z
N MET A 1 -26.13 -96.87 18.20
CA MET A 1 -27.25 -95.97 17.82
C MET A 1 -27.03 -95.57 16.36
N LYS A 2 -27.67 -96.25 15.38
CA LYS A 2 -28.92 -95.82 14.68
C LYS A 2 -28.79 -94.36 14.21
N LYS A 3 -28.74 -93.99 12.92
CA LYS A 3 -29.31 -94.49 11.65
C LYS A 3 -28.50 -93.81 10.51
N THR A 4 -27.87 -94.53 9.56
CA THR A 4 -28.37 -94.89 8.19
C THR A 4 -28.87 -93.71 7.34
N SER A 5 -28.66 -93.56 6.02
CA SER A 5 -27.91 -94.23 4.95
C SER A 5 -28.49 -93.71 3.61
N LYS A 6 -27.67 -93.66 2.55
CA LYS A 6 -27.95 -93.98 1.11
C LYS A 6 -27.46 -92.88 0.14
N LEU A 7 -26.45 -93.10 -0.73
CA LEU A 7 -26.29 -94.06 -1.85
C LEU A 7 -27.21 -93.62 -3.03
N ILE A 8 -26.76 -93.37 -4.28
CA ILE A 8 -26.20 -94.30 -5.28
C ILE A 8 -25.73 -93.50 -6.53
N LYS A 9 -24.55 -93.86 -7.10
CA LYS A 9 -24.15 -93.70 -8.52
C LYS A 9 -24.70 -94.88 -9.34
N VAL A 10 -24.97 -94.75 -10.65
CA VAL A 10 -24.93 -95.79 -11.74
C VAL A 10 -25.72 -95.24 -12.95
N ILE A 11 -25.48 -95.47 -14.26
CA ILE A 11 -24.37 -95.84 -15.16
C ILE A 11 -24.99 -95.88 -16.59
N LEU A 12 -24.18 -95.53 -17.61
CA LEU A 12 -24.14 -95.88 -19.05
C LEU A 12 -25.31 -96.52 -19.86
N VAL A 13 -25.51 -95.92 -21.06
CA VAL A 13 -25.43 -96.46 -22.46
C VAL A 13 -26.48 -97.43 -23.02
N PHE A 14 -27.01 -97.07 -24.21
CA PHE A 14 -27.15 -97.81 -25.49
C PHE A 14 -27.92 -96.87 -26.48
N ALA A 15 -27.67 -96.69 -27.79
CA ALA A 15 -26.61 -97.02 -28.73
C ALA A 15 -26.91 -96.33 -30.11
N LEU A 16 -25.84 -95.90 -30.78
CA LEU A 16 -25.57 -95.96 -32.24
C LEU A 16 -26.63 -95.57 -33.29
N ILE A 17 -26.32 -94.54 -34.10
CA ILE A 17 -26.16 -94.68 -35.56
C ILE A 17 -24.85 -93.98 -36.00
N ILE A 18 -24.17 -94.68 -36.90
CA ILE A 18 -22.87 -94.50 -37.57
C ILE A 18 -22.88 -93.32 -38.56
N GLY A 19 -21.71 -92.70 -38.81
CA GLY A 19 -21.39 -92.24 -40.17
C GLY A 19 -20.63 -90.92 -40.31
N ALA A 20 -19.31 -91.05 -40.40
CA ALA A 20 -18.30 -90.07 -40.79
C ALA A 20 -18.70 -89.00 -41.83
N PHE A 21 -18.29 -87.75 -41.56
CA PHE A 21 -17.51 -86.93 -42.50
C PHE A 21 -16.60 -85.98 -41.70
N SER A 22 -15.30 -86.22 -41.76
CA SER A 22 -14.28 -85.18 -41.67
C SER A 22 -14.35 -84.32 -42.94
N PHE A 23 -14.18 -82.99 -42.85
CA PHE A 23 -13.27 -82.18 -43.70
C PHE A 23 -13.53 -80.67 -43.50
N ASN A 24 -12.42 -79.96 -43.32
CA ASN A 24 -12.11 -78.58 -43.74
C ASN A 24 -12.97 -77.40 -43.27
N SER A 25 -12.27 -76.51 -42.57
CA SER A 25 -12.31 -75.05 -42.72
C SER A 25 -13.07 -74.55 -43.95
N SER A 26 -14.19 -73.88 -43.73
CA SER A 26 -14.56 -72.72 -44.50
C SER A 26 -15.00 -71.63 -43.53
N PHE A 27 -14.45 -70.44 -43.72
CA PHE A 27 -14.98 -69.22 -43.13
C PHE A 27 -16.46 -69.16 -43.48
N ALA A 28 -17.34 -69.27 -42.48
CA ALA A 28 -18.62 -68.59 -42.61
C ALA A 28 -18.25 -67.11 -42.61
N ALA A 29 -18.31 -66.48 -43.78
CA ALA A 29 -18.14 -65.04 -43.91
C ALA A 29 -19.00 -64.39 -42.82
N ALA A 30 -18.39 -63.57 -41.96
CA ALA A 30 -19.17 -62.76 -41.04
C ALA A 30 -20.18 -61.99 -41.89
N GLN A 31 -21.45 -62.26 -41.68
CA GLN A 31 -22.51 -61.69 -42.51
C GLN A 31 -22.48 -60.16 -42.35
N ASP A 32 -22.42 -59.44 -43.47
CA ASP A 32 -22.40 -57.98 -43.45
C ASP A 32 -23.56 -57.42 -42.61
N VAL A 33 -23.28 -56.38 -41.82
CA VAL A 33 -24.28 -55.79 -40.93
C VAL A 33 -25.00 -54.66 -41.67
N GLU A 34 -26.27 -54.86 -42.00
CA GLU A 34 -27.07 -53.83 -42.67
C GLU A 34 -27.23 -52.55 -41.81
N ILE A 35 -27.03 -51.38 -42.43
CA ILE A 35 -27.23 -50.06 -41.79
C ILE A 35 -28.72 -49.68 -41.83
N ASN A 36 -29.52 -50.38 -41.02
CA ASN A 36 -30.98 -50.25 -40.96
C ASN A 36 -31.48 -50.01 -39.53
N GLU A 37 -32.79 -49.78 -39.37
CA GLU A 37 -33.38 -49.44 -38.06
C GLU A 37 -33.32 -50.60 -37.04
N THR A 38 -33.18 -51.83 -37.51
CA THR A 38 -33.09 -53.02 -36.66
C THR A 38 -31.74 -53.07 -35.95
N ASN A 39 -30.65 -52.86 -36.70
CA ASN A 39 -29.28 -52.92 -36.20
C ASN A 39 -28.85 -51.59 -35.55
N PHE A 40 -29.29 -50.46 -36.09
CA PHE A 40 -28.93 -49.12 -35.66
C PHE A 40 -30.19 -48.25 -35.56
N PRO A 41 -30.95 -48.26 -34.45
CA PRO A 41 -32.27 -47.61 -34.36
C PRO A 41 -32.27 -46.08 -34.48
N ASP A 42 -31.16 -45.42 -34.14
CA ASP A 42 -31.05 -43.96 -34.20
C ASP A 42 -30.76 -43.48 -35.65
N ALA A 43 -31.59 -42.56 -36.14
CA ALA A 43 -31.46 -42.05 -37.50
C ALA A 43 -30.20 -41.21 -37.72
N ASN A 44 -29.76 -40.45 -36.71
CA ASN A 44 -28.53 -39.66 -36.79
C ASN A 44 -27.30 -40.58 -36.77
N PHE A 45 -27.35 -41.67 -35.99
CA PHE A 45 -26.29 -42.66 -35.98
C PHE A 45 -26.18 -43.38 -37.33
N ARG A 46 -27.30 -43.87 -37.89
CA ARG A 46 -27.33 -44.44 -39.24
C ARG A 46 -26.78 -43.49 -40.30
N LYS A 47 -27.17 -42.22 -40.24
CA LYS A 47 -26.70 -41.20 -41.18
C LYS A 47 -25.18 -41.04 -41.13
N MET A 48 -24.59 -41.11 -39.93
CA MET A 48 -23.14 -41.09 -39.77
C MET A 48 -22.49 -42.34 -40.35
N LEU A 49 -23.04 -43.53 -40.06
CA LEU A 49 -22.48 -44.80 -40.52
C LEU A 49 -22.54 -45.00 -42.04
N LYS A 50 -23.38 -44.25 -42.75
CA LYS A 50 -23.42 -44.24 -44.23
C LYS A 50 -22.34 -43.36 -44.88
N ALA A 51 -21.52 -42.67 -44.10
CA ALA A 51 -20.41 -41.92 -44.64
C ALA A 51 -19.28 -42.87 -45.05
N LYS A 52 -18.51 -42.49 -46.09
CA LYS A 52 -17.36 -43.26 -46.62
C LYS A 52 -16.30 -43.70 -45.60
N GLU A 53 -16.26 -43.03 -44.46
CA GLU A 53 -15.37 -43.40 -43.35
C GLU A 53 -15.78 -44.74 -42.70
N TYR A 54 -17.08 -45.08 -42.74
CA TYR A 54 -17.67 -46.25 -42.10
C TYR A 54 -18.14 -47.30 -43.12
N ASP A 55 -18.79 -46.85 -44.19
CA ASP A 55 -19.30 -47.66 -45.31
C ASP A 55 -18.57 -47.20 -46.59
N ALA A 56 -17.41 -47.81 -46.84
CA ALA A 56 -16.42 -47.35 -47.82
C ALA A 56 -16.85 -47.61 -49.26
N ASP A 57 -17.62 -48.68 -49.50
CA ASP A 57 -18.20 -48.99 -50.81
C ASP A 57 -19.63 -48.44 -51.00
N GLU A 58 -20.18 -47.79 -49.97
CA GLU A 58 -21.51 -47.17 -49.93
C GLU A 58 -22.65 -48.16 -50.25
N ASN A 59 -22.46 -49.44 -49.94
CA ASN A 59 -23.44 -50.48 -50.24
C ASN A 59 -24.58 -50.56 -49.20
N GLY A 60 -24.50 -49.76 -48.13
CA GLY A 60 -25.49 -49.69 -47.05
C GLY A 60 -25.35 -50.80 -46.01
N LYS A 61 -24.23 -51.53 -46.00
CA LYS A 61 -23.89 -52.60 -45.06
C LYS A 61 -22.45 -52.41 -44.61
N LEU A 62 -22.15 -52.83 -43.39
CA LEU A 62 -20.81 -52.83 -42.84
C LEU A 62 -20.21 -54.23 -42.94
N SER A 63 -19.19 -54.37 -43.78
CA SER A 63 -18.38 -55.58 -43.90
C SER A 63 -17.49 -55.80 -42.67
N GLU A 64 -17.00 -57.02 -42.49
CA GLU A 64 -16.06 -57.33 -41.40
C GLU A 64 -14.77 -56.47 -41.47
N SER A 65 -14.29 -56.19 -42.69
CA SER A 65 -13.13 -55.33 -42.91
C SER A 65 -13.38 -53.88 -42.49
N GLU A 66 -14.54 -53.33 -42.82
CA GLU A 66 -14.91 -51.96 -42.43
C GLU A 66 -15.02 -51.86 -40.92
N ILE A 67 -15.77 -52.76 -40.29
CA ILE A 67 -15.95 -52.80 -38.83
C ILE A 67 -14.61 -52.90 -38.10
N LYS A 68 -13.69 -53.77 -38.55
CA LYS A 68 -12.36 -53.91 -37.93
C LYS A 68 -11.47 -52.68 -38.12
N ALA A 69 -11.67 -51.92 -39.19
CA ALA A 69 -10.93 -50.69 -39.45
C ALA A 69 -11.37 -49.53 -38.54
N ILE A 70 -12.61 -49.54 -38.03
CA ILE A 70 -13.11 -48.49 -37.15
C ILE A 70 -12.51 -48.61 -35.74
N LYS A 71 -11.62 -47.66 -35.43
CA LYS A 71 -10.96 -47.55 -34.11
C LYS A 71 -11.47 -46.38 -33.28
N ASN A 72 -12.15 -45.42 -33.89
CA ASN A 72 -12.73 -44.26 -33.22
C ASN A 72 -14.17 -44.04 -33.72
N ILE A 73 -15.08 -43.72 -32.81
CA ILE A 73 -16.41 -43.24 -33.12
C ILE A 73 -16.63 -41.92 -32.36
N ASP A 74 -16.96 -40.86 -33.10
CA ASP A 74 -17.32 -39.56 -32.54
C ASP A 74 -18.75 -39.18 -32.96
N VAL A 75 -19.66 -39.15 -31.98
CA VAL A 75 -21.03 -38.67 -32.11
C VAL A 75 -21.32 -37.44 -31.24
N ALA A 76 -20.28 -36.74 -30.77
CA ALA A 76 -20.43 -35.59 -29.88
C ALA A 76 -21.26 -34.48 -30.52
N GLY A 77 -22.28 -33.99 -29.81
CA GLY A 77 -23.17 -32.94 -30.30
C GLY A 77 -24.05 -33.32 -31.50
N LYS A 78 -23.99 -34.58 -31.97
CA LYS A 78 -24.75 -35.04 -33.16
C LYS A 78 -26.18 -35.48 -32.86
N LEU A 79 -26.65 -35.28 -31.61
CA LEU A 79 -28.00 -35.66 -31.16
C LEU A 79 -28.32 -37.14 -31.42
N VAL A 80 -27.32 -38.02 -31.21
CA VAL A 80 -27.48 -39.47 -31.27
C VAL A 80 -27.95 -40.00 -29.91
N GLY A 81 -29.26 -40.16 -29.76
CA GLY A 81 -29.89 -40.53 -28.49
C GLY A 81 -29.84 -42.03 -28.16
N ASN A 82 -29.46 -42.86 -29.13
CA ASN A 82 -29.33 -44.31 -28.97
C ASN A 82 -28.16 -44.88 -29.80
N LEU A 83 -27.21 -45.53 -29.13
CA LEU A 83 -26.02 -46.14 -29.74
C LEU A 83 -26.13 -47.67 -29.91
N LYS A 84 -27.34 -48.25 -29.89
CA LYS A 84 -27.51 -49.66 -30.24
C LYS A 84 -26.93 -49.93 -31.64
N GLY A 85 -26.19 -51.03 -31.75
CA GLY A 85 -25.34 -51.37 -32.89
C GLY A 85 -23.85 -51.09 -32.64
N LEU A 86 -23.50 -50.38 -31.55
CA LEU A 86 -22.10 -50.18 -31.16
C LEU A 86 -21.38 -51.51 -30.84
N GLU A 87 -22.13 -52.53 -30.44
CA GLU A 87 -21.63 -53.88 -30.15
C GLU A 87 -20.91 -54.57 -31.32
N TYR A 88 -21.16 -54.13 -32.56
CA TYR A 88 -20.48 -54.66 -33.74
C TYR A 88 -19.02 -54.20 -33.83
N PHE A 89 -18.69 -52.99 -33.35
CA PHE A 89 -17.35 -52.40 -33.42
C PHE A 89 -16.44 -52.92 -32.30
N THR A 90 -16.14 -54.21 -32.31
CA THR A 90 -15.35 -54.91 -31.28
C THR A 90 -13.90 -54.45 -31.18
N GLU A 91 -13.38 -53.85 -32.26
CA GLU A 91 -12.02 -53.30 -32.37
C GLU A 91 -11.91 -51.82 -31.94
N LEU A 92 -13.03 -51.20 -31.53
CA LEU A 92 -13.11 -49.79 -31.14
C LEU A 92 -12.20 -49.46 -29.94
N GLU A 93 -11.38 -48.42 -30.09
CA GLU A 93 -10.43 -47.95 -29.07
C GLU A 93 -10.86 -46.64 -28.43
N GLU A 94 -11.60 -45.79 -29.14
CA GLU A 94 -12.06 -44.49 -28.65
C GLU A 94 -13.54 -44.26 -28.97
N LEU A 95 -14.28 -43.79 -27.97
CA LEU A 95 -15.68 -43.38 -28.12
C LEU A 95 -15.88 -41.98 -27.55
N THR A 96 -16.30 -41.05 -28.40
CA THR A 96 -16.75 -39.71 -27.99
C THR A 96 -18.23 -39.58 -28.28
N CYS A 97 -19.04 -39.41 -27.23
CA CYS A 97 -20.49 -39.24 -27.33
C CYS A 97 -21.00 -38.15 -26.39
N THR A 98 -20.17 -37.15 -26.11
CA THR A 98 -20.53 -35.99 -25.27
C THR A 98 -21.70 -35.19 -25.86
N ASN A 99 -22.68 -34.84 -25.04
CA ASN A 99 -23.85 -34.04 -25.46
C ASN A 99 -24.60 -34.64 -26.66
N SER A 100 -24.88 -35.95 -26.59
CA SER A 100 -25.59 -36.69 -27.65
C SER A 100 -27.04 -37.03 -27.27
N SER A 101 -27.52 -36.59 -26.10
CA SER A 101 -28.84 -36.92 -25.55
C SER A 101 -29.02 -38.41 -25.18
N LEU A 102 -27.92 -39.11 -24.90
CA LEU A 102 -27.92 -40.52 -24.51
C LEU A 102 -28.53 -40.71 -23.11
N THR A 103 -29.50 -41.60 -22.99
CA THR A 103 -30.07 -41.99 -21.67
C THR A 103 -29.43 -43.27 -21.11
N SER A 104 -28.81 -44.07 -21.98
CA SER A 104 -28.07 -45.28 -21.66
C SER A 104 -26.89 -45.45 -22.60
N LEU A 105 -25.86 -46.15 -22.16
CA LEU A 105 -24.70 -46.50 -22.97
C LEU A 105 -24.23 -47.90 -22.61
N ASP A 106 -24.37 -48.85 -23.53
CA ASP A 106 -23.79 -50.19 -23.42
C ASP A 106 -22.53 -50.26 -24.28
N ILE A 107 -21.40 -50.49 -23.63
CA ILE A 107 -20.07 -50.64 -24.24
C ILE A 107 -19.39 -51.94 -23.82
N THR A 108 -20.17 -52.90 -23.31
CA THR A 108 -19.64 -54.16 -22.75
C THR A 108 -18.99 -55.07 -23.79
N LYS A 109 -19.30 -54.87 -25.08
CA LYS A 109 -18.70 -55.60 -26.21
C LYS A 109 -17.47 -54.91 -26.79
N ASN A 110 -17.28 -53.62 -26.54
CA ASN A 110 -16.16 -52.83 -27.02
C ASN A 110 -14.95 -52.96 -26.08
N THR A 111 -14.45 -54.20 -25.93
CA THR A 111 -13.43 -54.57 -24.93
C THR A 111 -12.05 -53.93 -25.16
N LYS A 112 -11.82 -53.36 -26.34
CA LYS A 112 -10.58 -52.65 -26.73
C LYS A 112 -10.59 -51.17 -26.40
N LEU A 113 -11.69 -50.62 -25.87
CA LEU A 113 -11.80 -49.21 -25.53
C LEU A 113 -10.70 -48.78 -24.55
N LYS A 114 -9.94 -47.77 -24.97
CA LYS A 114 -8.91 -47.05 -24.23
C LYS A 114 -9.42 -45.70 -23.74
N LYS A 115 -10.36 -45.08 -24.46
CA LYS A 115 -10.91 -43.76 -24.11
C LYS A 115 -12.42 -43.72 -24.30
N VAL A 116 -13.13 -43.19 -23.30
CA VAL A 116 -14.58 -42.95 -23.38
C VAL A 116 -14.89 -41.55 -22.86
N GLU A 117 -15.51 -40.73 -23.69
CA GLU A 117 -16.05 -39.41 -23.33
C GLU A 117 -17.57 -39.40 -23.55
N CYS A 118 -18.34 -39.45 -22.47
CA CYS A 118 -19.80 -39.53 -22.51
C CYS A 118 -20.50 -38.44 -21.66
N GLY A 119 -19.82 -37.32 -21.41
CA GLY A 119 -20.31 -36.22 -20.60
C GLY A 119 -21.54 -35.51 -21.19
N LYS A 120 -22.19 -34.64 -20.40
CA LYS A 120 -23.40 -33.89 -20.81
C LYS A 120 -24.53 -34.78 -21.34
N ASN A 121 -24.63 -36.02 -20.85
CA ASN A 121 -25.72 -36.94 -21.16
C ASN A 121 -26.49 -37.31 -19.89
N PRO A 122 -27.80 -37.57 -19.98
CA PRO A 122 -28.61 -38.05 -18.87
C PRO A 122 -28.38 -39.54 -18.51
N ILE A 123 -27.17 -40.07 -18.70
CA ILE A 123 -26.80 -41.45 -18.33
C ILE A 123 -26.71 -41.56 -16.81
N LYS A 124 -27.49 -42.46 -16.21
CA LYS A 124 -27.52 -42.67 -14.75
C LYS A 124 -26.54 -43.71 -14.24
N SER A 125 -26.22 -44.70 -15.07
CA SER A 125 -25.33 -45.82 -14.75
C SER A 125 -24.64 -46.31 -16.02
N ILE A 126 -23.41 -46.80 -15.88
CA ILE A 126 -22.63 -47.38 -16.97
C ILE A 126 -21.86 -48.58 -16.44
N ASP A 127 -21.83 -49.68 -17.21
CA ASP A 127 -21.01 -50.86 -16.91
C ASP A 127 -19.68 -50.76 -17.65
N LEU A 128 -18.59 -50.59 -16.90
CA LEU A 128 -17.22 -50.53 -17.42
C LEU A 128 -16.42 -51.81 -17.17
N SER A 129 -17.06 -52.87 -16.64
CA SER A 129 -16.39 -54.08 -16.17
C SER A 129 -15.65 -54.85 -17.28
N LYS A 130 -16.03 -54.65 -18.54
CA LYS A 130 -15.42 -55.29 -19.72
C LYS A 130 -14.39 -54.45 -20.44
N ASN A 131 -14.29 -53.16 -20.12
CA ASN A 131 -13.37 -52.22 -20.77
C ASN A 131 -12.02 -52.17 -20.03
N THR A 132 -11.37 -53.32 -19.85
CA THR A 132 -10.15 -53.44 -19.02
C THR A 132 -8.93 -52.71 -19.59
N GLU A 133 -9.01 -52.30 -20.86
CA GLU A 133 -7.99 -51.52 -21.57
C GLU A 133 -8.12 -49.99 -21.36
N LEU A 134 -9.15 -49.55 -20.65
CA LEU A 134 -9.46 -48.13 -20.46
C LEU A 134 -8.32 -47.38 -19.77
N LEU A 135 -7.87 -46.30 -20.40
CA LEU A 135 -6.85 -45.36 -19.94
C LEU A 135 -7.49 -44.05 -19.46
N GLU A 136 -8.57 -43.62 -20.12
CA GLU A 136 -9.26 -42.37 -19.82
C GLU A 136 -10.78 -42.56 -19.83
N PHE A 137 -11.44 -42.02 -18.81
CA PHE A 137 -12.89 -42.00 -18.71
C PHE A 137 -13.37 -40.59 -18.34
N SER A 138 -14.25 -40.01 -19.15
CA SER A 138 -14.85 -38.71 -18.90
C SER A 138 -16.36 -38.77 -19.05
N CYS A 139 -17.09 -38.34 -18.01
CA CYS A 139 -18.55 -38.29 -17.98
C CYS A 139 -19.04 -37.02 -17.26
N GLY A 140 -18.28 -35.92 -17.29
CA GLY A 140 -18.64 -34.68 -16.59
C GLY A 140 -19.95 -34.04 -17.07
N LEU A 141 -20.58 -33.24 -16.20
CA LEU A 141 -21.88 -32.58 -16.42
C LEU A 141 -23.01 -33.57 -16.80
N GLY A 142 -22.89 -34.83 -16.35
CA GLY A 142 -23.84 -35.90 -16.61
C GLY A 142 -24.83 -36.11 -15.47
N ARG A 143 -25.49 -37.28 -15.47
CA ARG A 143 -26.41 -37.72 -14.40
C ARG A 143 -25.95 -39.00 -13.72
N LEU A 144 -24.66 -39.31 -13.81
CA LEU A 144 -24.11 -40.55 -13.27
C LEU A 144 -24.20 -40.53 -11.74
N GLU A 145 -24.87 -41.53 -11.16
CA GLU A 145 -25.10 -41.61 -9.71
C GLU A 145 -24.05 -42.49 -9.01
N ASN A 146 -23.50 -43.48 -9.73
CA ASN A 146 -22.50 -44.41 -9.23
C ASN A 146 -21.56 -44.85 -10.36
N ILE A 147 -20.32 -45.19 -10.02
CA ILE A 147 -19.38 -45.79 -10.97
C ILE A 147 -18.43 -46.79 -10.30
N ASP A 148 -18.24 -47.93 -10.96
CA ASP A 148 -17.25 -48.94 -10.56
C ASP A 148 -16.17 -49.08 -11.63
N LEU A 149 -14.93 -48.74 -11.27
CA LEU A 149 -13.76 -48.80 -12.13
C LEU A 149 -12.77 -49.89 -11.70
N SER A 150 -13.17 -50.77 -10.77
CA SER A 150 -12.23 -51.69 -10.12
C SER A 150 -11.63 -52.77 -11.01
N ASN A 151 -12.19 -52.96 -12.21
CA ASN A 151 -11.65 -53.83 -13.27
C ASN A 151 -10.73 -53.07 -14.24
N ASN A 152 -10.72 -51.74 -14.23
CA ASN A 152 -10.04 -50.87 -15.19
C ASN A 152 -8.64 -50.50 -14.68
N LYS A 153 -7.79 -51.49 -14.43
CA LYS A 153 -6.46 -51.33 -13.79
C LYS A 153 -5.50 -50.40 -14.55
N LYS A 154 -5.73 -50.21 -15.85
CA LYS A 154 -4.91 -49.34 -16.72
C LYS A 154 -5.32 -47.87 -16.68
N ILE A 155 -6.46 -47.54 -16.03
CA ILE A 155 -7.00 -46.19 -15.99
C ILE A 155 -5.96 -45.22 -15.40
N GLN A 156 -5.77 -44.09 -16.07
CA GLN A 156 -4.83 -43.03 -15.70
C GLN A 156 -5.55 -41.72 -15.39
N LYS A 157 -6.70 -41.48 -16.03
CA LYS A 157 -7.48 -40.24 -15.92
C LYS A 157 -8.97 -40.54 -15.78
N ILE A 158 -9.59 -39.95 -14.78
CA ILE A 158 -11.04 -39.99 -14.55
C ILE A 158 -11.56 -38.56 -14.38
N GLU A 159 -12.57 -38.19 -15.15
CA GLU A 159 -13.26 -36.91 -15.08
C GLU A 159 -14.77 -37.11 -14.96
N THR A 160 -15.32 -36.78 -13.80
CA THR A 160 -16.74 -36.97 -13.47
C THR A 160 -17.34 -35.74 -12.79
N TYR A 161 -16.73 -34.57 -13.01
CA TYR A 161 -17.15 -33.31 -12.40
C TYR A 161 -18.63 -32.99 -12.70
N ASN A 162 -19.33 -32.45 -11.71
CA ASN A 162 -20.76 -32.10 -11.79
C ASN A 162 -21.65 -33.28 -12.22
N CYS A 163 -21.33 -34.49 -11.74
CA CYS A 163 -22.25 -35.62 -11.74
C CYS A 163 -22.75 -35.85 -10.31
N PRO A 164 -24.03 -36.24 -10.10
CA PRO A 164 -24.59 -36.52 -8.79
C PRO A 164 -24.09 -37.87 -8.21
N LEU A 165 -22.79 -38.15 -8.35
CA LEU A 165 -22.15 -39.35 -7.86
C LEU A 165 -22.27 -39.40 -6.34
N ASN A 166 -22.87 -40.45 -5.80
CA ASN A 166 -22.86 -40.72 -4.37
C ASN A 166 -21.76 -41.73 -3.98
N LYS A 167 -21.25 -42.49 -4.96
CA LYS A 167 -20.21 -43.51 -4.77
C LYS A 167 -19.33 -43.68 -6.01
N ILE A 168 -18.03 -43.81 -5.77
CA ILE A 168 -17.02 -44.16 -6.77
C ILE A 168 -16.14 -45.29 -6.22
N ASN A 169 -15.97 -46.37 -6.98
CA ASN A 169 -15.09 -47.48 -6.62
C ASN A 169 -13.81 -47.45 -7.47
N LEU A 170 -12.68 -47.12 -6.83
CA LEU A 170 -11.35 -46.95 -7.45
C LEU A 170 -10.37 -48.08 -7.09
N LYS A 171 -10.87 -49.15 -6.49
CA LYS A 171 -10.04 -50.28 -6.04
C LYS A 171 -9.24 -50.86 -7.19
N ASN A 172 -7.96 -51.18 -6.99
CA ASN A 172 -7.02 -51.65 -8.03
C ASN A 172 -6.72 -50.68 -9.18
N CYS A 173 -7.20 -49.43 -9.18
CA CYS A 173 -6.84 -48.43 -10.19
C CYS A 173 -5.44 -47.83 -9.90
N THR A 174 -4.41 -48.68 -9.81
CA THR A 174 -3.07 -48.31 -9.34
C THR A 174 -2.32 -47.36 -10.29
N ASN A 175 -2.75 -47.26 -11.55
CA ASN A 175 -2.16 -46.37 -12.56
C ASN A 175 -2.82 -44.98 -12.60
N LEU A 176 -3.85 -44.74 -11.78
CA LEU A 176 -4.58 -43.47 -11.74
C LEU A 176 -3.64 -42.34 -11.32
N LYS A 177 -3.55 -41.30 -12.16
CA LYS A 177 -2.75 -40.09 -11.95
C LYS A 177 -3.61 -38.86 -11.72
N TYR A 178 -4.77 -38.80 -12.39
CA TYR A 178 -5.68 -37.67 -12.36
C TYR A 178 -7.09 -38.13 -12.03
N LEU A 179 -7.67 -37.58 -10.96
CA LEU A 179 -9.06 -37.78 -10.59
C LEU A 179 -9.74 -36.44 -10.38
N ASP A 180 -10.79 -36.19 -11.17
CA ASP A 180 -11.78 -35.15 -10.91
C ASP A 180 -13.15 -35.80 -10.66
N CYS A 181 -13.64 -35.66 -9.44
CA CYS A 181 -14.96 -36.09 -8.98
C CYS A 181 -15.70 -34.96 -8.27
N SER A 182 -15.42 -33.71 -8.65
CA SER A 182 -16.02 -32.52 -8.04
C SER A 182 -17.52 -32.38 -8.34
N GLY A 183 -18.24 -31.63 -7.51
CA GLY A 183 -19.66 -31.31 -7.74
C GLY A 183 -20.59 -32.52 -7.65
N GLY A 184 -20.27 -33.44 -6.74
CA GLY A 184 -21.02 -34.67 -6.50
C GLY A 184 -21.68 -34.72 -5.13
N GLU A 185 -22.14 -35.91 -4.77
CA GLU A 185 -22.84 -36.22 -3.53
C GLU A 185 -22.03 -37.24 -2.69
N ILE A 186 -20.73 -37.35 -2.95
CA ILE A 186 -19.87 -38.39 -2.37
C ILE A 186 -19.58 -38.05 -0.91
N THR A 187 -19.79 -39.01 -0.02
CA THR A 187 -19.56 -38.86 1.43
C THR A 187 -18.23 -39.46 1.89
N THR A 188 -17.73 -40.47 1.17
CA THR A 188 -16.47 -41.15 1.45
C THR A 188 -15.73 -41.46 0.15
N LEU A 189 -14.42 -41.23 0.13
CA LEU A 189 -13.55 -41.52 -1.01
C LEU A 189 -12.35 -42.34 -0.53
N ASP A 190 -12.21 -43.56 -1.06
CA ASP A 190 -11.04 -44.40 -0.83
C ASP A 190 -10.10 -44.29 -2.03
N VAL A 191 -8.93 -43.69 -1.81
CA VAL A 191 -7.85 -43.54 -2.80
C VAL A 191 -6.58 -44.28 -2.39
N SER A 192 -6.68 -45.24 -1.48
CA SER A 192 -5.52 -45.93 -0.89
C SER A 192 -4.70 -46.75 -1.91
N ASP A 193 -5.37 -47.35 -2.90
CA ASP A 193 -4.74 -48.08 -4.01
C ASP A 193 -4.14 -47.14 -5.09
N ASN A 194 -4.57 -45.88 -5.13
CA ASN A 194 -4.18 -44.91 -6.17
C ASN A 194 -2.87 -44.19 -5.83
N VAL A 195 -1.82 -44.97 -5.53
CA VAL A 195 -0.51 -44.47 -5.05
C VAL A 195 0.23 -43.58 -6.06
N ASN A 196 -0.19 -43.59 -7.34
CA ASN A 196 0.38 -42.77 -8.41
C ASN A 196 -0.37 -41.46 -8.66
N LEU A 197 -1.37 -41.13 -7.84
CA LEU A 197 -2.18 -39.92 -7.98
C LEU A 197 -1.31 -38.67 -7.82
N THR A 198 -1.33 -37.82 -8.84
CA THR A 198 -0.64 -36.51 -8.87
C THR A 198 -1.62 -35.35 -8.76
N THR A 199 -2.85 -35.53 -9.23
CA THR A 199 -3.92 -34.52 -9.16
C THR A 199 -5.19 -35.15 -8.59
N LEU A 200 -5.71 -34.55 -7.52
CA LEU A 200 -6.99 -34.89 -6.93
C LEU A 200 -7.87 -33.64 -6.83
N ILE A 201 -8.95 -33.62 -7.60
CA ILE A 201 -9.99 -32.60 -7.55
C ILE A 201 -11.26 -33.29 -7.05
N CYS A 202 -11.66 -32.98 -5.81
CA CYS A 202 -12.82 -33.57 -5.17
C CYS A 202 -13.68 -32.52 -4.46
N SER A 203 -13.58 -31.28 -4.92
CA SER A 203 -14.33 -30.12 -4.42
C SER A 203 -15.84 -30.30 -4.52
N SER A 204 -16.61 -29.59 -3.69
CA SER A 204 -18.07 -29.55 -3.71
C SER A 204 -18.69 -30.97 -3.60
N ASN A 205 -18.34 -31.66 -2.52
CA ASN A 205 -18.87 -32.97 -2.13
C ASN A 205 -19.29 -32.93 -0.65
N LYS A 206 -19.46 -34.10 -0.02
CA LYS A 206 -19.91 -34.23 1.37
C LYS A 206 -18.86 -34.93 2.25
N PHE A 207 -17.57 -34.73 1.98
CA PHE A 207 -16.49 -35.35 2.75
C PHE A 207 -16.34 -34.68 4.13
N PHE A 208 -16.43 -35.48 5.20
CA PHE A 208 -16.08 -35.05 6.56
C PHE A 208 -14.60 -35.31 6.88
N THR A 209 -14.03 -36.33 6.25
CA THR A 209 -12.65 -36.79 6.40
C THR A 209 -12.12 -37.26 5.05
N LEU A 210 -10.81 -37.15 4.83
CA LEU A 210 -10.15 -37.65 3.63
C LEU A 210 -8.77 -38.19 3.98
N ASP A 211 -8.60 -39.51 3.90
CA ASP A 211 -7.29 -40.15 4.10
C ASP A 211 -6.48 -40.12 2.79
N LEU A 212 -5.38 -39.37 2.82
CA LEU A 212 -4.44 -39.26 1.70
C LEU A 212 -3.08 -39.87 2.03
N SER A 213 -2.96 -40.69 3.08
CA SER A 213 -1.69 -41.20 3.59
C SER A 213 -0.85 -41.95 2.54
N LYS A 214 -1.49 -42.57 1.55
CA LYS A 214 -0.84 -43.32 0.46
C LYS A 214 -0.50 -42.47 -0.77
N ASN A 215 -1.11 -41.30 -0.93
CA ASN A 215 -1.00 -40.48 -2.14
C ASN A 215 0.15 -39.46 -2.03
N THR A 216 1.37 -39.95 -1.78
CA THR A 216 2.56 -39.10 -1.52
C THR A 216 3.09 -38.36 -2.75
N LYS A 217 2.57 -38.69 -3.94
CA LYS A 217 2.94 -38.08 -5.23
C LYS A 217 2.05 -36.90 -5.63
N LEU A 218 1.09 -36.51 -4.79
CA LEU A 218 0.22 -35.36 -5.08
C LEU A 218 1.04 -34.08 -5.31
N VAL A 219 0.69 -33.41 -6.40
CA VAL A 219 1.19 -32.09 -6.83
C VAL A 219 0.05 -31.08 -6.70
N GLU A 220 -1.19 -31.49 -6.99
CA GLU A 220 -2.38 -30.66 -6.89
C GLU A 220 -3.48 -31.35 -6.09
N LEU A 221 -4.02 -30.63 -5.11
CA LEU A 221 -5.11 -31.11 -4.27
C LEU A 221 -6.15 -30.01 -4.08
N TYR A 222 -7.39 -30.30 -4.49
CA TYR A 222 -8.55 -29.43 -4.29
C TYR A 222 -9.65 -30.18 -3.54
N ILE A 223 -9.94 -29.69 -2.34
CA ILE A 223 -10.97 -30.19 -1.43
C ILE A 223 -11.99 -29.10 -1.07
N ILE A 224 -12.07 -28.04 -1.88
CA ILE A 224 -12.90 -26.85 -1.67
C ILE A 224 -14.38 -27.25 -1.48
N ASP A 225 -15.14 -26.50 -0.69
CA ASP A 225 -16.58 -26.75 -0.45
C ASP A 225 -16.87 -28.19 0.04
N ASN A 226 -16.10 -28.66 1.04
CA ASN A 226 -16.38 -29.91 1.73
C ASN A 226 -16.40 -29.70 3.24
N PRO A 227 -17.24 -30.44 3.99
CA PRO A 227 -17.29 -30.31 5.44
C PRO A 227 -16.09 -30.96 6.19
N ILE A 228 -14.89 -30.93 5.60
CA ILE A 228 -13.66 -31.51 6.15
C ILE A 228 -13.18 -30.68 7.34
N SER A 229 -12.92 -31.34 8.47
CA SER A 229 -12.46 -30.68 9.71
C SER A 229 -10.96 -30.82 10.01
N GLU A 230 -10.30 -31.77 9.35
CA GLU A 230 -8.87 -32.04 9.47
C GLU A 230 -8.32 -32.63 8.17
N ILE A 231 -7.07 -32.34 7.88
CA ILE A 231 -6.36 -32.87 6.72
C ILE A 231 -4.87 -33.04 7.04
N ASP A 232 -4.31 -34.21 6.72
CA ASP A 232 -2.89 -34.48 6.91
C ASP A 232 -2.11 -34.29 5.60
N LEU A 233 -1.30 -33.23 5.58
CA LEU A 233 -0.42 -32.85 4.46
C LEU A 233 1.06 -33.20 4.73
N SER A 234 1.38 -33.84 5.86
CA SER A 234 2.75 -34.01 6.36
C SER A 234 3.68 -34.80 5.44
N ASN A 235 3.12 -35.66 4.57
CA ASN A 235 3.85 -36.47 3.60
C ASN A 235 3.62 -36.04 2.13
N LYS A 236 3.02 -34.86 1.90
CA LYS A 236 2.75 -34.30 0.56
C LYS A 236 3.86 -33.34 0.11
N ASN A 237 5.10 -33.83 0.10
CA ASN A 237 6.28 -32.99 -0.13
C ASN A 237 6.39 -32.43 -1.56
N ASN A 238 5.61 -32.97 -2.51
CA ASN A 238 5.55 -32.50 -3.91
C ASN A 238 4.40 -31.54 -4.19
N LEU A 239 3.60 -31.19 -3.18
CA LEU A 239 2.40 -30.37 -3.36
C LEU A 239 2.80 -28.95 -3.77
N GLU A 240 2.34 -28.54 -4.96
CA GLU A 240 2.54 -27.21 -5.54
C GLU A 240 1.27 -26.36 -5.43
N THR A 241 0.10 -26.99 -5.45
CA THR A 241 -1.18 -26.30 -5.30
C THR A 241 -2.07 -27.00 -4.28
N PHE A 242 -2.60 -26.23 -3.32
CA PHE A 242 -3.57 -26.71 -2.36
C PHE A 242 -4.77 -25.76 -2.25
N GLY A 243 -5.96 -26.29 -2.52
CA GLY A 243 -7.23 -25.58 -2.35
C GLY A 243 -8.10 -26.25 -1.29
N CYS A 244 -8.43 -25.50 -0.24
CA CYS A 244 -9.25 -25.93 0.88
C CYS A 244 -10.25 -24.86 1.34
N SER A 245 -10.54 -23.89 0.46
CA SER A 245 -11.54 -22.84 0.74
C SER A 245 -12.90 -23.44 1.11
N ASN A 246 -13.64 -22.75 1.98
CA ASN A 246 -14.95 -23.17 2.48
C ASN A 246 -14.96 -24.62 3.02
N THR A 247 -14.00 -24.91 3.90
CA THR A 247 -13.92 -26.14 4.71
C THR A 247 -13.98 -25.78 6.20
N PHE A 248 -14.03 -26.77 7.09
CA PHE A 248 -14.04 -26.56 8.55
C PHE A 248 -12.70 -26.93 9.21
N ILE A 249 -11.60 -26.83 8.46
CA ILE A 249 -10.26 -27.20 8.95
C ILE A 249 -9.89 -26.33 10.15
N LYS A 250 -9.74 -26.96 11.32
CA LYS A 250 -9.44 -26.24 12.58
C LYS A 250 -8.01 -25.70 12.64
N LYS A 251 -7.07 -26.41 12.02
CA LYS A 251 -5.65 -26.06 11.96
C LYS A 251 -5.11 -26.49 10.60
N LEU A 252 -4.63 -25.52 9.84
CA LEU A 252 -3.95 -25.75 8.58
C LEU A 252 -2.44 -25.77 8.81
N ASP A 253 -1.79 -26.92 8.59
CA ASP A 253 -0.34 -27.06 8.64
C ASP A 253 0.19 -27.38 7.23
N VAL A 254 0.87 -26.40 6.64
CA VAL A 254 1.51 -26.49 5.32
C VAL A 254 3.05 -26.51 5.41
N SER A 255 3.60 -26.72 6.61
CA SER A 255 5.03 -26.55 6.89
C SER A 255 5.94 -27.56 6.16
N LYS A 256 5.38 -28.70 5.74
CA LYS A 256 6.10 -29.74 4.97
C LYS A 256 5.98 -29.58 3.46
N ASN A 257 5.07 -28.73 3.00
CA ASN A 257 4.77 -28.53 1.58
C ASN A 257 5.65 -27.38 1.03
N THR A 258 6.97 -27.54 1.10
CA THR A 258 7.92 -26.45 0.80
C THR A 258 7.91 -26.02 -0.68
N LYS A 259 7.38 -26.85 -1.58
CA LYS A 259 7.18 -26.54 -3.01
C LYS A 259 5.87 -25.83 -3.32
N LEU A 260 5.06 -25.50 -2.30
CA LEU A 260 3.74 -24.91 -2.48
C LEU A 260 3.87 -23.52 -3.12
N LYS A 261 3.22 -23.35 -4.28
CA LYS A 261 3.16 -22.12 -5.08
C LYS A 261 1.81 -21.43 -4.96
N ASN A 262 0.73 -22.19 -4.86
CA ASN A 262 -0.64 -21.67 -4.79
C ASN A 262 -1.36 -22.25 -3.56
N LEU A 263 -1.86 -21.36 -2.70
CA LEU A 263 -2.67 -21.73 -1.54
C LEU A 263 -4.00 -20.98 -1.57
N TYR A 264 -5.09 -21.73 -1.63
CA TYR A 264 -6.46 -21.23 -1.53
C TYR A 264 -7.08 -21.75 -0.22
N CYS A 265 -7.27 -20.87 0.75
CA CYS A 265 -7.75 -21.21 2.10
C CYS A 265 -8.77 -20.18 2.62
N SER A 266 -9.60 -19.66 1.71
CA SER A 266 -10.62 -18.67 2.01
C SER A 266 -11.79 -19.27 2.80
N GLU A 267 -12.39 -18.52 3.71
CA GLU A 267 -13.61 -18.94 4.43
C GLU A 267 -13.45 -20.27 5.21
N VAL A 268 -12.26 -20.52 5.77
CA VAL A 268 -11.97 -21.72 6.60
C VAL A 268 -12.18 -21.45 8.10
N GLY A 269 -12.18 -20.16 8.50
CA GLY A 269 -12.27 -19.75 9.89
C GLY A 269 -10.92 -19.72 10.61
N LEU A 270 -9.81 -19.61 9.87
CA LEU A 270 -8.45 -19.57 10.41
C LEU A 270 -8.25 -18.32 11.27
N ARG A 271 -7.66 -18.50 12.46
CA ARG A 271 -7.21 -17.39 13.32
C ARG A 271 -5.73 -17.04 13.12
N ASN A 272 -4.96 -18.03 12.67
CA ASN A 272 -3.54 -17.92 12.37
C ASN A 272 -3.25 -18.74 11.12
N LEU A 273 -2.28 -18.27 10.33
CA LEU A 273 -1.77 -18.97 9.15
C LEU A 273 -0.25 -18.82 9.13
N ASP A 274 0.46 -19.94 9.21
CA ASP A 274 1.92 -19.99 9.07
C ASP A 274 2.29 -20.53 7.69
N VAL A 275 2.83 -19.63 6.86
CA VAL A 275 3.35 -19.94 5.52
C VAL A 275 4.86 -19.74 5.43
N SER A 276 5.56 -19.66 6.57
CA SER A 276 6.98 -19.30 6.64
C SER A 276 7.93 -20.30 5.96
N LYS A 277 7.46 -21.53 5.69
CA LYS A 277 8.20 -22.60 5.00
C LYS A 277 7.88 -22.71 3.51
N ASN A 278 6.86 -22.00 3.03
CA ASN A 278 6.40 -22.05 1.66
C ASN A 278 7.02 -20.87 0.88
N THR A 279 8.34 -20.88 0.77
CA THR A 279 9.13 -19.77 0.19
C THR A 279 8.84 -19.53 -1.28
N ASP A 280 8.34 -20.55 -1.97
CA ASP A 280 8.00 -20.53 -3.39
C ASP A 280 6.56 -20.07 -3.66
N LEU A 281 5.82 -19.62 -2.63
CA LEU A 281 4.45 -19.10 -2.80
C LEU A 281 4.43 -17.92 -3.78
N VAL A 282 3.58 -18.08 -4.80
CA VAL A 282 3.27 -17.09 -5.83
C VAL A 282 1.87 -16.49 -5.61
N ARG A 283 0.90 -17.31 -5.21
CA ARG A 283 -0.48 -16.90 -4.97
C ARG A 283 -0.95 -17.37 -3.60
N LEU A 284 -1.48 -16.43 -2.82
CA LEU A 284 -2.10 -16.70 -1.53
C LEU A 284 -3.49 -16.07 -1.47
N GLU A 285 -4.52 -16.91 -1.37
CA GLU A 285 -5.89 -16.51 -1.08
C GLU A 285 -6.26 -17.03 0.32
N CYS A 286 -6.41 -16.11 1.26
CA CYS A 286 -6.72 -16.36 2.66
C CYS A 286 -7.82 -15.42 3.18
N ASP A 287 -8.66 -14.93 2.27
CA ASP A 287 -9.76 -14.02 2.58
C ASP A 287 -10.88 -14.68 3.41
N LYS A 288 -11.72 -13.85 4.03
CA LYS A 288 -12.87 -14.28 4.85
C LYS A 288 -12.49 -15.23 6.00
N ASN A 289 -11.35 -14.98 6.62
CA ASN A 289 -10.92 -15.70 7.81
C ASN A 289 -11.03 -14.80 9.06
N GLN A 290 -10.38 -15.20 10.14
CA GLN A 290 -10.34 -14.46 11.41
C GLN A 290 -8.89 -14.05 11.74
N LEU A 291 -8.04 -13.85 10.73
CA LEU A 291 -6.63 -13.52 10.90
C LEU A 291 -6.49 -12.12 11.50
N THR A 292 -5.68 -12.00 12.54
CA THR A 292 -5.32 -10.70 13.16
C THR A 292 -3.95 -10.18 12.71
N SER A 293 -3.13 -11.08 12.15
CA SER A 293 -1.82 -10.79 11.58
C SER A 293 -1.53 -11.78 10.46
N LEU A 294 -0.73 -11.35 9.48
CA LEU A 294 -0.24 -12.21 8.40
C LEU A 294 1.25 -11.91 8.17
N ASN A 295 2.12 -12.85 8.50
CA ASN A 295 3.56 -12.70 8.33
C ASN A 295 3.99 -13.31 6.99
N LEU A 296 4.46 -12.47 6.07
CA LEU A 296 4.91 -12.86 4.73
C LEU A 296 6.41 -12.64 4.51
N THR A 297 7.20 -12.47 5.58
CA THR A 297 8.63 -12.09 5.46
C THR A 297 9.46 -13.06 4.60
N ASN A 298 9.09 -14.35 4.58
CA ASN A 298 9.80 -15.40 3.83
C ASN A 298 9.19 -15.70 2.45
N ASN A 299 8.12 -15.01 2.06
CA ASN A 299 7.33 -15.33 0.87
C ASN A 299 7.53 -14.26 -0.21
N SER A 300 8.78 -14.00 -0.60
CA SER A 300 9.14 -12.89 -1.50
C SER A 300 8.64 -13.06 -2.93
N MET A 301 8.28 -14.28 -3.32
CA MET A 301 7.81 -14.62 -4.67
C MET A 301 6.32 -14.34 -4.91
N ILE A 302 5.58 -13.90 -3.88
CA ILE A 302 4.14 -13.62 -4.00
C ILE A 302 3.92 -12.53 -5.04
N GLN A 303 3.07 -12.85 -6.02
CA GLN A 303 2.58 -11.94 -7.06
C GLN A 303 1.12 -11.56 -6.85
N GLU A 304 0.36 -12.42 -6.17
CA GLU A 304 -1.08 -12.23 -5.92
C GLU A 304 -1.42 -12.56 -4.46
N LEU A 305 -1.95 -11.57 -3.75
CA LEU A 305 -2.35 -11.69 -2.35
C LEU A 305 -3.80 -11.24 -2.19
N ASP A 306 -4.67 -12.16 -1.80
CA ASP A 306 -6.00 -11.86 -1.30
C ASP A 306 -6.09 -12.23 0.19
N CYS A 307 -6.24 -11.21 1.03
CA CYS A 307 -6.39 -11.33 2.49
C CYS A 307 -7.58 -10.51 3.00
N LYS A 308 -8.55 -10.18 2.13
CA LYS A 308 -9.70 -9.36 2.51
C LYS A 308 -10.61 -10.04 3.53
N TYR A 309 -11.51 -9.29 4.16
CA TYR A 309 -12.47 -9.82 5.15
C TYR A 309 -11.77 -10.59 6.28
N ASN A 310 -10.77 -9.96 6.89
CA ASN A 310 -10.06 -10.47 8.07
C ASN A 310 -10.09 -9.40 9.18
N ARG A 311 -9.19 -9.48 10.15
CA ARG A 311 -9.02 -8.50 11.23
C ARG A 311 -7.56 -8.05 11.33
N ILE A 312 -6.87 -7.97 10.20
CA ILE A 312 -5.44 -7.62 10.14
C ILE A 312 -5.29 -6.13 10.43
N SER A 313 -4.45 -5.79 11.41
CA SER A 313 -4.15 -4.41 11.79
C SER A 313 -2.82 -3.88 11.24
N ASN A 314 -1.92 -4.78 10.85
CA ASN A 314 -0.65 -4.43 10.22
C ASN A 314 -0.29 -5.48 9.16
N LEU A 315 0.10 -5.01 7.97
CA LEU A 315 0.50 -5.84 6.84
C LEU A 315 1.81 -5.32 6.27
N ASP A 316 2.92 -6.01 6.56
CA ASP A 316 4.23 -5.69 6.01
C ASP A 316 4.42 -6.40 4.67
N LEU A 317 4.52 -5.62 3.59
CA LEU A 317 4.73 -6.08 2.22
C LEU A 317 6.11 -5.71 1.66
N SER A 318 7.05 -5.32 2.52
CA SER A 318 8.38 -4.83 2.12
C SER A 318 9.24 -5.88 1.40
N ARG A 319 8.89 -7.17 1.53
CA ARG A 319 9.57 -8.30 0.88
C ARG A 319 8.89 -8.79 -0.39
N GLN A 320 7.64 -8.39 -0.65
CA GLN A 320 6.83 -8.82 -1.80
C GLN A 320 7.10 -7.93 -3.02
N ILE A 321 8.35 -7.84 -3.46
CA ILE A 321 8.77 -6.93 -4.53
C ILE A 321 8.14 -7.26 -5.90
N PHE A 322 7.68 -8.50 -6.10
CA PHE A 322 7.00 -8.97 -7.30
C PHE A 322 5.47 -8.89 -7.23
N LEU A 323 4.91 -8.27 -6.18
CA LEU A 323 3.46 -8.17 -5.97
C LEU A 323 2.82 -7.35 -7.09
N LYS A 324 1.84 -7.95 -7.78
CA LYS A 324 1.07 -7.35 -8.88
C LYS A 324 -0.37 -7.04 -8.48
N ASN A 325 -0.98 -7.94 -7.71
CA ASN A 325 -2.37 -7.82 -7.26
C ASN A 325 -2.45 -7.94 -5.75
N LEU A 326 -3.06 -6.94 -5.10
CA LEU A 326 -3.32 -6.91 -3.68
C LEU A 326 -4.80 -6.65 -3.42
N ASP A 327 -5.46 -7.57 -2.72
CA ASP A 327 -6.74 -7.33 -2.06
C ASP A 327 -6.58 -7.51 -0.55
N CYS A 328 -6.64 -6.40 0.18
CA CYS A 328 -6.57 -6.33 1.63
C CYS A 328 -7.78 -5.56 2.22
N GLY A 329 -8.85 -5.43 1.44
CA GLY A 329 -10.05 -4.72 1.88
C GLY A 329 -10.73 -5.38 3.07
N ASN A 330 -11.64 -4.68 3.76
CA ASN A 330 -12.39 -5.21 4.89
C ASN A 330 -11.47 -5.80 5.98
N ASN A 331 -10.52 -4.97 6.44
CA ASN A 331 -9.61 -5.26 7.55
C ASN A 331 -9.62 -4.06 8.51
N ILE A 332 -8.64 -3.97 9.41
CA ILE A 332 -8.51 -2.85 10.37
C ILE A 332 -7.15 -2.16 10.23
N LEU A 333 -6.63 -2.06 9.00
CA LEU A 333 -5.35 -1.41 8.70
C LEU A 333 -5.44 0.10 8.91
N GLU A 334 -4.50 0.69 9.65
CA GLU A 334 -4.38 2.15 9.81
C GLU A 334 -3.39 2.79 8.81
N LYS A 335 -2.49 1.99 8.26
CA LYS A 335 -1.49 2.41 7.27
C LYS A 335 -1.21 1.29 6.27
N LEU A 336 -0.81 1.67 5.06
CA LEU A 336 -0.37 0.74 4.02
C LEU A 336 0.82 1.33 3.25
N ASP A 337 1.99 0.71 3.39
CA ASP A 337 3.21 1.11 2.67
C ASP A 337 3.47 0.16 1.50
N LEU A 338 3.39 0.69 0.27
CA LEU A 338 3.66 -0.04 -0.97
C LEU A 338 4.94 0.43 -1.67
N SER A 339 5.82 1.14 -0.95
CA SER A 339 7.03 1.75 -1.53
C SER A 339 8.03 0.75 -2.12
N LYS A 340 7.93 -0.54 -1.79
CA LYS A 340 8.76 -1.63 -2.30
C LYS A 340 8.09 -2.45 -3.41
N ASN A 341 6.78 -2.29 -3.62
CA ASN A 341 5.99 -3.11 -4.54
C ASN A 341 5.92 -2.39 -5.91
N THR A 342 7.05 -2.31 -6.61
CA THR A 342 7.17 -1.51 -7.84
C THR A 342 6.40 -2.07 -9.04
N GLU A 343 6.09 -3.38 -9.03
CA GLU A 343 5.32 -4.07 -10.07
C GLU A 343 3.81 -4.08 -9.81
N ILE A 344 3.33 -3.41 -8.75
CA ILE A 344 1.92 -3.46 -8.36
C ILE A 344 1.04 -2.75 -9.38
N LYS A 345 -0.04 -3.43 -9.79
CA LYS A 345 -0.99 -2.97 -10.80
C LYS A 345 -2.36 -2.71 -10.22
N ASN A 346 -2.82 -3.59 -9.32
CA ASN A 346 -4.16 -3.54 -8.77
C ASN A 346 -4.10 -3.58 -7.24
N VAL A 347 -4.66 -2.54 -6.61
CA VAL A 347 -4.72 -2.42 -5.15
C VAL A 347 -6.17 -2.22 -4.73
N LYS A 348 -6.68 -3.14 -3.91
CA LYS A 348 -7.94 -3.00 -3.19
C LYS A 348 -7.64 -2.99 -1.70
N CYS A 349 -7.89 -1.85 -1.07
CA CYS A 349 -7.72 -1.60 0.37
C CYS A 349 -8.94 -0.90 0.97
N ASN A 350 -10.10 -1.02 0.32
CA ASN A 350 -11.37 -0.46 0.79
C ASN A 350 -11.82 -1.03 2.14
N ASP A 351 -12.65 -0.29 2.86
CA ASP A 351 -13.23 -0.71 4.14
C ASP A 351 -12.13 -1.06 5.17
N ASN A 352 -11.24 -0.10 5.42
CA ASN A 352 -10.17 -0.16 6.41
C ASN A 352 -10.20 1.12 7.28
N LEU A 353 -9.15 1.36 8.07
CA LEU A 353 -8.98 2.56 8.89
C LEU A 353 -7.81 3.43 8.39
N LEU A 354 -7.47 3.34 7.10
CA LEU A 354 -6.24 3.93 6.56
C LEU A 354 -6.27 5.45 6.69
N LYS A 355 -5.26 6.00 7.38
CA LYS A 355 -4.96 7.44 7.43
C LYS A 355 -3.87 7.83 6.43
N GLU A 356 -3.02 6.86 6.08
CA GLU A 356 -1.94 7.03 5.10
C GLU A 356 -1.85 5.82 4.16
N ILE A 357 -1.49 6.11 2.91
CA ILE A 357 -1.12 5.10 1.91
C ILE A 357 0.08 5.62 1.11
N ASN A 358 1.14 4.82 0.98
CA ASN A 358 2.33 5.19 0.23
C ASN A 358 2.37 4.50 -1.14
N LEU A 359 2.07 5.26 -2.20
CA LEU A 359 2.00 4.80 -3.58
C LEU A 359 3.16 5.31 -4.46
N LYS A 360 4.13 6.01 -3.87
CA LYS A 360 5.13 6.81 -4.59
C LYS A 360 5.96 6.01 -5.61
N SER A 361 6.23 4.75 -5.30
CA SER A 361 7.04 3.85 -6.14
C SER A 361 6.22 3.02 -7.14
N CYS A 362 4.89 3.03 -7.04
CA CYS A 362 3.99 2.13 -7.77
C CYS A 362 3.70 2.63 -9.20
N LYS A 363 4.74 2.77 -10.03
CA LYS A 363 4.63 3.39 -11.37
C LYS A 363 3.70 2.62 -12.33
N ASP A 364 3.52 1.33 -12.08
CA ASP A 364 2.66 0.45 -12.87
C ASP A 364 1.24 0.32 -12.34
N LEU A 365 0.86 1.10 -11.32
CA LEU A 365 -0.48 1.08 -10.73
C LEU A 365 -1.53 1.51 -11.76
N GLU A 366 -2.46 0.61 -12.05
CA GLU A 366 -3.56 0.77 -13.02
C GLU A 366 -4.89 0.99 -12.29
N GLU A 367 -5.13 0.27 -11.19
CA GLU A 367 -6.37 0.37 -10.41
C GLU A 367 -6.13 0.53 -8.91
N LEU A 368 -6.82 1.49 -8.30
CA LEU A 368 -6.87 1.69 -6.86
C LEU A 368 -8.30 1.77 -6.35
N ASP A 369 -8.68 0.88 -5.43
CA ASP A 369 -9.88 0.98 -4.60
C ASP A 369 -9.49 1.19 -3.14
N CYS A 370 -9.64 2.42 -2.65
CA CYS A 370 -9.35 2.85 -1.28
C CYS A 370 -10.59 3.45 -0.59
N ARG A 371 -11.79 3.07 -1.04
CA ARG A 371 -13.06 3.58 -0.49
C ARG A 371 -13.24 3.24 0.99
N TYR A 372 -14.06 4.01 1.70
CA TYR A 372 -14.40 3.74 3.10
C TYR A 372 -13.16 3.60 3.99
N ASN A 373 -12.36 4.67 4.02
CA ASN A 373 -11.15 4.80 4.83
C ASN A 373 -11.15 6.14 5.57
N LYS A 374 -9.98 6.59 6.07
CA LYS A 374 -9.78 7.85 6.80
C LYS A 374 -8.68 8.71 6.17
N LEU A 375 -8.49 8.59 4.85
CA LEU A 375 -7.43 9.29 4.12
C LEU A 375 -7.78 10.79 4.02
N GLU A 376 -6.90 11.64 4.50
CA GLU A 376 -7.00 13.10 4.30
C GLU A 376 -6.34 13.58 3.01
N ASN A 377 -5.35 12.82 2.52
CA ASN A 377 -4.59 13.10 1.31
C ASN A 377 -4.25 11.80 0.60
N ILE A 378 -4.11 11.89 -0.72
CA ILE A 378 -3.57 10.80 -1.54
C ILE A 378 -2.68 11.38 -2.64
N ASP A 379 -1.43 10.93 -2.69
CA ASP A 379 -0.49 11.32 -3.75
C ASP A 379 -0.43 10.22 -4.80
N ILE A 380 -1.03 10.50 -5.97
CA ILE A 380 -0.99 9.64 -7.14
C ILE A 380 -0.17 10.23 -8.31
N THR A 381 0.65 11.25 -8.03
CA THR A 381 1.35 12.01 -9.08
C THR A 381 2.40 11.19 -9.84
N ASN A 382 2.88 10.09 -9.25
CA ASN A 382 3.84 9.17 -9.86
C ASN A 382 3.20 7.93 -10.53
N ASN A 383 1.86 7.82 -10.52
CA ASN A 383 1.14 6.65 -11.02
C ASN A 383 0.53 6.93 -12.41
N SER A 384 1.37 7.23 -13.40
CA SER A 384 0.93 7.69 -14.72
C SER A 384 0.13 6.65 -15.53
N LYS A 385 0.14 5.37 -15.12
CA LYS A 385 -0.65 4.30 -15.74
C LYS A 385 -2.05 4.13 -15.15
N MET A 386 -2.44 4.95 -14.17
CA MET A 386 -3.74 4.86 -13.52
C MET A 386 -4.89 4.94 -14.53
N LEU A 387 -5.75 3.91 -14.51
CA LEU A 387 -6.96 3.78 -15.31
C LEU A 387 -8.22 3.97 -14.47
N GLN A 388 -8.17 3.59 -13.19
CA GLN A 388 -9.30 3.65 -12.28
C GLN A 388 -8.89 4.05 -10.86
N ILE A 389 -9.59 5.03 -10.28
CA ILE A 389 -9.47 5.36 -8.86
C ILE A 389 -10.84 5.41 -8.19
N LYS A 390 -10.99 4.67 -7.10
CA LYS A 390 -12.15 4.70 -6.22
C LYS A 390 -11.70 5.11 -4.82
N CYS A 391 -12.12 6.28 -4.38
CA CYS A 391 -11.67 6.93 -3.15
C CYS A 391 -12.82 7.60 -2.38
N ASN A 392 -14.08 7.28 -2.70
CA ASN A 392 -15.23 7.81 -1.95
C ASN A 392 -15.28 7.33 -0.50
N ASN A 393 -15.96 8.12 0.34
CA ASN A 393 -16.05 7.90 1.79
C ASN A 393 -14.65 7.92 2.44
N ASN A 394 -13.94 9.04 2.24
CA ASN A 394 -12.68 9.37 2.89
C ASN A 394 -12.78 10.82 3.40
N GLU A 395 -11.65 11.41 3.81
CA GLU A 395 -11.55 12.77 4.34
C GLU A 395 -10.73 13.67 3.40
N LEU A 396 -10.66 13.32 2.11
CA LEU A 396 -9.75 13.96 1.15
C LEU A 396 -10.08 15.44 0.97
N LYS A 397 -9.10 16.32 1.23
CA LYS A 397 -9.24 17.78 1.04
C LYS A 397 -8.92 18.21 -0.39
N SER A 398 -8.05 17.47 -1.07
CA SER A 398 -7.70 17.70 -2.47
C SER A 398 -7.39 16.38 -3.18
N LEU A 399 -7.52 16.38 -4.51
CA LEU A 399 -7.18 15.24 -5.36
C LEU A 399 -6.50 15.73 -6.64
N ASN A 400 -5.19 15.50 -6.76
CA ASN A 400 -4.41 15.92 -7.92
C ASN A 400 -4.39 14.82 -9.00
N LEU A 401 -4.94 15.12 -10.17
CA LEU A 401 -5.06 14.20 -11.31
C LEU A 401 -4.24 14.64 -12.54
N GLU A 402 -3.37 15.66 -12.40
CA GLU A 402 -2.64 16.26 -13.54
C GLU A 402 -1.76 15.25 -14.31
N LYS A 403 -1.26 14.20 -13.63
CA LYS A 403 -0.38 13.17 -14.20
C LYS A 403 -1.09 11.88 -14.62
N SER A 404 -2.41 11.80 -14.43
CA SER A 404 -3.20 10.58 -14.66
C SER A 404 -4.00 10.66 -15.96
N SER A 405 -3.37 11.04 -17.08
CA SER A 405 -4.07 11.30 -18.35
C SER A 405 -4.80 10.08 -18.95
N GLY A 406 -4.41 8.87 -18.55
CA GLY A 406 -5.05 7.61 -18.94
C GLY A 406 -6.31 7.23 -18.13
N LEU A 407 -6.67 8.04 -17.12
CA LEU A 407 -7.77 7.75 -16.19
C LEU A 407 -9.12 7.70 -16.93
N LYS A 408 -9.86 6.61 -16.73
CA LYS A 408 -11.15 6.34 -17.37
C LYS A 408 -12.32 6.40 -16.39
N TYR A 409 -12.07 6.11 -15.11
CA TYR A 409 -13.14 5.99 -14.12
C TYR A 409 -12.71 6.54 -12.77
N ILE A 410 -13.57 7.36 -12.16
CA ILE A 410 -13.32 8.05 -10.91
C ILE A 410 -14.57 7.96 -10.03
N GLU A 411 -14.42 7.40 -8.82
CA GLU A 411 -15.36 7.57 -7.71
C GLU A 411 -14.67 8.37 -6.61
N CYS A 412 -15.11 9.61 -6.33
CA CYS A 412 -14.52 10.46 -5.28
C CYS A 412 -15.55 11.15 -4.38
N GLY A 413 -16.82 10.74 -4.42
CA GLY A 413 -17.89 11.31 -3.59
C GLY A 413 -17.68 11.12 -2.08
N ASN A 414 -18.38 11.90 -1.25
CA ASN A 414 -18.28 11.86 0.20
C ASN A 414 -16.82 11.99 0.70
N ASN A 415 -16.23 13.13 0.36
CA ASN A 415 -14.92 13.62 0.78
C ASN A 415 -15.06 15.11 1.16
N LYS A 416 -13.94 15.81 1.35
CA LYS A 416 -13.86 17.24 1.70
C LYS A 416 -13.32 18.10 0.57
N LEU A 417 -13.53 17.69 -0.69
CA LEU A 417 -13.01 18.40 -1.86
C LEU A 417 -13.81 19.68 -2.11
N SER A 418 -13.12 20.81 -2.25
CA SER A 418 -13.75 22.07 -2.68
C SER A 418 -13.81 22.21 -4.21
N ASN A 419 -12.95 21.49 -4.93
CA ASN A 419 -12.81 21.48 -6.39
C ASN A 419 -12.28 20.13 -6.88
N LEU A 420 -12.40 19.92 -8.19
CA LEU A 420 -11.78 18.81 -8.92
C LEU A 420 -11.45 19.27 -10.34
N ASP A 421 -10.29 18.88 -10.87
CA ASP A 421 -9.91 19.19 -12.25
C ASP A 421 -9.70 17.90 -13.07
N LEU A 422 -10.54 17.72 -14.08
CA LEU A 422 -10.51 16.60 -15.04
C LEU A 422 -10.07 17.04 -16.45
N SER A 423 -9.52 18.25 -16.60
CA SER A 423 -9.09 18.78 -17.90
C SER A 423 -7.98 17.96 -18.55
N THR A 424 -7.13 17.33 -17.74
CA THR A 424 -6.07 16.39 -18.18
C THR A 424 -6.60 14.97 -18.43
N THR A 425 -7.81 14.64 -17.98
CA THR A 425 -8.42 13.31 -18.02
C THR A 425 -9.74 13.34 -18.81
N LYS A 426 -9.72 13.90 -20.02
CA LYS A 426 -10.92 14.30 -20.79
C LYS A 426 -11.97 13.20 -21.04
N ASN A 427 -11.59 11.92 -20.91
CA ASN A 427 -12.46 10.76 -21.12
C ASN A 427 -12.86 10.06 -19.81
N ALA A 428 -12.48 10.60 -18.65
CA ALA A 428 -12.83 10.02 -17.37
C ALA A 428 -14.33 10.19 -17.09
N ASN A 429 -15.01 9.07 -16.83
CA ASN A 429 -16.35 9.06 -16.28
C ASN A 429 -16.26 9.32 -14.77
N LEU A 430 -16.89 10.41 -14.32
CA LEU A 430 -17.01 10.75 -12.92
C LEU A 430 -18.32 10.16 -12.39
N ASP A 431 -18.23 9.08 -11.63
CA ASP A 431 -19.38 8.49 -10.96
C ASP A 431 -19.51 9.06 -9.54
N LEU A 432 -20.69 9.60 -9.26
CA LEU A 432 -21.05 10.28 -8.01
C LEU A 432 -22.30 9.65 -7.38
N ASN A 433 -22.51 8.33 -7.49
CA ASN A 433 -23.67 7.65 -6.91
C ASN A 433 -23.93 8.07 -5.43
N ASN A 434 -24.88 9.01 -5.22
CA ASN A 434 -25.56 9.53 -3.99
C ASN A 434 -25.18 10.96 -3.44
N PRO A 435 -25.98 11.64 -2.57
CA PRO A 435 -26.68 12.89 -2.90
C PRO A 435 -26.11 14.18 -2.25
N THR A 436 -25.05 14.11 -1.43
CA THR A 436 -24.37 15.27 -0.76
C THR A 436 -22.86 15.22 -1.04
N VAL A 437 -22.51 15.40 -2.32
CA VAL A 437 -21.30 14.83 -2.96
C VAL A 437 -19.94 15.30 -2.42
N GLN A 438 -19.82 16.43 -1.76
CA GLN A 438 -18.66 16.79 -0.93
C GLN A 438 -19.17 17.62 0.23
N GLU A 439 -18.59 17.42 1.41
CA GLU A 439 -18.96 18.18 2.60
C GLU A 439 -17.68 18.64 3.30
N LEU A 440 -17.55 19.94 3.52
CA LEU A 440 -16.42 20.51 4.24
C LEU A 440 -16.89 21.61 5.18
N ASP A 441 -16.24 21.69 6.34
CA ASP A 441 -16.48 22.77 7.29
C ASP A 441 -15.62 23.98 6.91
N VAL A 442 -16.23 25.16 6.89
CA VAL A 442 -15.55 26.43 6.62
C VAL A 442 -15.87 27.43 7.73
N GLU A 443 -14.84 28.16 8.15
CA GLU A 443 -15.00 29.28 9.08
C GLU A 443 -15.13 30.59 8.30
N ILE A 444 -16.16 31.37 8.63
CA ILE A 444 -16.48 32.64 7.98
C ILE A 444 -16.25 33.78 8.97
N SER A 445 -15.58 34.85 8.50
CA SER A 445 -15.35 36.06 9.29
C SER A 445 -16.67 36.74 9.65
N LYS A 446 -16.94 36.99 10.94
CA LYS A 446 -18.13 37.77 11.37
C LYS A 446 -18.07 39.25 11.01
N LYS A 447 -16.87 39.79 10.73
CA LYS A 447 -16.66 41.21 10.43
C LYS A 447 -17.26 41.62 9.09
N ASP A 448 -17.07 40.77 8.08
CA ASP A 448 -17.46 41.04 6.70
C ASP A 448 -18.19 39.87 6.03
N ASN A 449 -18.53 38.83 6.79
CA ASN A 449 -19.16 37.59 6.32
C ASN A 449 -18.39 36.94 5.17
N SER A 450 -17.06 37.06 5.15
CA SER A 450 -16.25 36.58 4.03
C SER A 450 -15.36 35.38 4.38
N LEU A 451 -15.05 34.60 3.35
CA LEU A 451 -13.99 33.59 3.31
C LEU A 451 -13.03 33.92 2.16
N ASP A 452 -11.73 33.94 2.43
CA ASP A 452 -10.72 34.00 1.37
C ASP A 452 -10.67 32.66 0.61
N LEU A 453 -10.90 32.72 -0.70
CA LEU A 453 -10.94 31.53 -1.56
C LEU A 453 -9.60 30.79 -1.61
N THR A 454 -8.47 31.46 -1.31
CA THR A 454 -7.15 30.82 -1.24
C THR A 454 -7.02 29.84 -0.07
N LYS A 455 -7.93 29.91 0.91
CA LYS A 455 -7.99 28.98 2.05
C LYS A 455 -8.75 27.69 1.72
N LEU A 456 -9.48 27.65 0.61
CA LEU A 456 -10.13 26.43 0.16
C LEU A 456 -9.05 25.46 -0.34
N PRO A 457 -9.14 24.16 0.00
CA PRO A 457 -8.12 23.20 -0.40
C PRO A 457 -8.14 22.97 -1.91
N GLY A 458 -6.96 22.80 -2.51
CA GLY A 458 -6.80 22.64 -3.96
C GLY A 458 -6.77 23.97 -4.73
N LYS A 459 -6.69 23.91 -6.06
CA LYS A 459 -6.64 25.10 -6.93
C LYS A 459 -8.06 25.58 -7.25
N PHE A 460 -8.76 26.09 -6.24
CA PHE A 460 -10.15 26.55 -6.40
C PHE A 460 -10.24 27.70 -7.42
N ASP A 461 -11.20 27.60 -8.33
CA ASP A 461 -11.43 28.60 -9.38
C ASP A 461 -12.91 29.01 -9.37
N PRO A 462 -13.24 30.23 -8.92
CA PRO A 462 -14.62 30.68 -8.81
C PRO A 462 -15.33 30.76 -10.18
N SER A 463 -14.60 30.85 -11.30
CA SER A 463 -15.20 30.90 -12.64
C SER A 463 -15.82 29.57 -13.08
N LYS A 464 -15.42 28.46 -12.45
CA LYS A 464 -15.95 27.11 -12.71
C LYS A 464 -17.21 26.79 -11.90
N VAL A 465 -17.61 27.67 -11.00
CA VAL A 465 -18.74 27.46 -10.09
C VAL A 465 -20.08 27.79 -10.78
N LYS A 466 -21.06 26.90 -10.60
CA LYS A 466 -22.45 27.08 -11.01
C LYS A 466 -23.39 26.84 -9.84
N ASN A 467 -24.63 27.33 -9.96
CA ASN A 467 -25.70 27.11 -8.99
C ASN A 467 -25.31 27.44 -7.54
N LEU A 468 -24.48 28.49 -7.35
CA LEU A 468 -24.09 28.97 -6.02
C LEU A 468 -25.33 29.45 -5.25
N LYS A 469 -25.48 29.01 -4.00
CA LYS A 469 -26.54 29.43 -3.09
C LYS A 469 -25.96 29.89 -1.76
N SER A 470 -26.63 30.85 -1.13
CA SER A 470 -26.29 31.41 0.19
C SER A 470 -24.96 32.18 0.24
N ALA A 471 -24.41 32.57 -0.91
CA ALA A 471 -23.19 33.36 -1.01
C ALA A 471 -23.04 34.01 -2.40
N LYS A 472 -22.10 34.95 -2.51
CA LYS A 472 -21.65 35.55 -3.77
C LYS A 472 -20.13 35.71 -3.79
N PHE A 473 -19.53 35.73 -4.97
CA PHE A 473 -18.10 36.04 -5.12
C PHE A 473 -17.88 37.55 -5.17
N ASP A 474 -16.83 38.02 -4.51
CA ASP A 474 -16.29 39.38 -4.60
C ASP A 474 -14.76 39.31 -4.71
N GLY A 475 -14.25 39.33 -5.95
CA GLY A 475 -12.84 39.11 -6.23
C GLY A 475 -12.37 37.73 -5.73
N LYS A 476 -11.40 37.75 -4.79
CA LYS A 476 -10.85 36.53 -4.15
C LYS A 476 -11.63 36.08 -2.91
N LYS A 477 -12.77 36.71 -2.61
CA LYS A 477 -13.59 36.40 -1.44
C LYS A 477 -14.90 35.73 -1.84
N LEU A 478 -15.35 34.80 -1.00
CA LEU A 478 -16.73 34.32 -0.95
C LEU A 478 -17.44 35.08 0.16
N ILE A 479 -18.39 35.95 -0.20
CA ILE A 479 -19.24 36.67 0.75
C ILE A 479 -20.46 35.81 1.02
N VAL A 480 -20.58 35.29 2.23
CA VAL A 480 -21.64 34.38 2.67
C VAL A 480 -22.81 35.19 3.22
N ASP A 481 -24.03 34.75 2.92
CA ASP A 481 -25.24 35.40 3.41
C ASP A 481 -25.30 35.33 4.94
N LYS A 482 -25.81 36.41 5.55
CA LYS A 482 -25.92 36.50 7.02
C LYS A 482 -26.75 35.32 7.56
N ASP A 483 -26.24 34.66 8.60
CA ASP A 483 -26.87 33.51 9.26
C ASP A 483 -27.00 32.24 8.40
N ALA A 484 -26.37 32.19 7.22
CA ALA A 484 -26.33 30.97 6.41
C ALA A 484 -25.65 29.82 7.17
N LYS A 485 -26.31 28.67 7.27
CA LYS A 485 -25.73 27.46 7.85
C LYS A 485 -24.90 26.67 6.86
N THR A 486 -25.23 26.79 5.57
CA THR A 486 -24.57 26.07 4.48
C THR A 486 -24.48 26.94 3.24
N VAL A 487 -23.37 26.79 2.50
CA VAL A 487 -23.22 27.27 1.12
C VAL A 487 -23.13 26.07 0.20
N THR A 488 -23.88 26.07 -0.91
CA THR A 488 -23.86 24.96 -1.87
C THR A 488 -23.53 25.44 -3.27
N TYR A 489 -22.78 24.64 -4.03
CA TYR A 489 -22.49 24.91 -5.42
C TYR A 489 -22.15 23.66 -6.22
N ASP A 490 -22.28 23.77 -7.54
CA ASP A 490 -21.81 22.77 -8.50
C ASP A 490 -20.51 23.27 -9.14
N TYR A 491 -19.40 22.58 -8.90
CA TYR A 491 -18.10 22.90 -9.49
C TYR A 491 -17.92 22.15 -10.81
N ASN A 492 -17.69 22.86 -11.91
CA ASN A 492 -17.42 22.23 -13.20
C ASN A 492 -16.02 21.58 -13.21
N ALA A 493 -15.97 20.26 -13.07
CA ALA A 493 -14.73 19.51 -13.06
C ALA A 493 -14.15 19.30 -14.47
N GLY A 494 -14.95 19.52 -15.52
CA GLY A 494 -14.55 19.38 -16.92
C GLY A 494 -15.62 18.71 -17.77
N GLY A 495 -15.84 19.20 -18.98
CA GLY A 495 -16.86 18.64 -19.90
C GLY A 495 -18.26 18.73 -19.31
N LYS A 496 -18.89 17.57 -19.08
CA LYS A 496 -20.24 17.45 -18.47
C LYS A 496 -20.19 17.07 -16.98
N ASN A 497 -19.00 16.96 -16.40
CA ASN A 497 -18.80 16.48 -15.04
C ASN A 497 -18.88 17.65 -14.03
N TYR A 498 -19.77 17.54 -13.05
CA TYR A 498 -19.93 18.52 -11.98
C TYR A 498 -19.77 17.86 -10.62
N LEU A 499 -18.88 18.42 -9.80
CA LEU A 499 -18.71 18.06 -8.40
C LEU A 499 -19.67 18.93 -7.57
N LYS A 500 -20.65 18.32 -6.89
CA LYS A 500 -21.53 19.09 -5.99
C LYS A 500 -20.88 19.21 -4.63
N VAL A 501 -20.87 20.42 -4.08
CA VAL A 501 -20.19 20.73 -2.81
C VAL A 501 -21.16 21.44 -1.86
N THR A 502 -21.14 21.01 -0.60
CA THR A 502 -21.80 21.67 0.53
C THR A 502 -20.73 22.11 1.52
N MET A 503 -20.64 23.41 1.78
CA MET A 503 -19.81 23.97 2.83
C MET A 503 -20.67 24.20 4.07
N ASN A 504 -20.31 23.59 5.19
CA ASN A 504 -20.92 23.86 6.49
C ASN A 504 -20.29 25.12 7.07
N VAL A 505 -21.11 26.15 7.30
CA VAL A 505 -20.65 27.48 7.68
C VAL A 505 -20.66 27.64 9.19
N LYS A 506 -19.51 28.06 9.74
CA LYS A 506 -19.39 28.52 11.12
C LYS A 506 -18.84 29.94 11.15
N PHE A 507 -19.64 30.88 11.63
CA PHE A 507 -19.21 32.27 11.82
C PHE A 507 -18.29 32.40 13.04
N SER A 508 -17.11 32.99 12.85
CA SER A 508 -16.07 33.15 13.88
C SER A 508 -15.65 34.62 14.05
N ASP A 509 -15.41 35.04 15.30
CA ASP A 509 -14.86 36.36 15.64
C ASP A 509 -13.33 36.41 15.54
N LYS A 510 -12.68 35.29 15.18
CA LYS A 510 -11.24 35.29 14.89
C LYS A 510 -10.97 36.13 13.66
N GLU A 511 -10.46 37.34 13.85
CA GLU A 511 -9.68 38.01 12.81
C GLU A 511 -8.54 37.07 12.39
N GLU A 512 -8.14 37.13 11.12
CA GLU A 512 -6.99 36.37 10.62
C GLU A 512 -5.77 36.74 11.47
N ASP A 513 -5.40 35.86 12.40
CA ASP A 513 -4.18 36.01 13.16
C ASP A 513 -3.03 35.86 12.17
N ILE A 514 -2.43 36.99 11.78
CA ILE A 514 -1.00 37.05 11.51
C ILE A 514 -0.35 36.19 12.59
N GLU A 515 0.26 35.06 12.20
CA GLU A 515 0.87 34.19 13.19
C GLU A 515 2.03 34.95 13.82
N ARG A 516 1.81 35.36 15.07
CA ARG A 516 2.72 36.21 15.83
C ARG A 516 3.14 35.48 17.10
N LEU A 517 4.43 35.20 17.21
CA LEU A 517 5.07 34.72 18.41
C LEU A 517 5.53 35.94 19.21
N ALA A 518 4.72 36.38 20.17
CA ALA A 518 5.01 37.55 20.97
C ALA A 518 4.50 37.39 22.41
N GLY A 519 5.33 37.81 23.36
CA GLY A 519 4.93 38.00 24.74
C GLY A 519 4.82 39.47 25.13
N SER A 520 4.55 39.72 26.41
CA SER A 520 4.52 41.07 26.98
C SER A 520 5.87 41.80 26.92
N ASP A 521 6.95 41.04 26.81
CA ASP A 521 8.34 41.48 26.75
C ASP A 521 9.19 40.40 26.04
N ARG A 522 10.50 40.64 25.92
CA ARG A 522 11.45 39.73 25.26
C ARG A 522 11.58 38.35 25.93
N ILE A 523 11.41 38.25 27.25
CA ILE A 523 11.46 36.98 27.98
C ILE A 523 10.22 36.17 27.64
N ALA A 524 9.04 36.81 27.68
CA ALA A 524 7.80 36.16 27.28
C ALA A 524 7.80 35.77 25.79
N THR A 525 8.36 36.58 24.89
CA THR A 525 8.51 36.19 23.47
C THR A 525 9.37 34.93 23.31
N ALA A 526 10.50 34.83 24.01
CA ALA A 526 11.34 33.63 23.99
C ALA A 526 10.58 32.37 24.48
N ILE A 527 9.70 32.54 25.47
CA ILE A 527 8.84 31.46 25.98
C ILE A 527 7.76 31.08 24.95
N GLU A 528 7.14 32.03 24.25
CA GLU A 528 6.16 31.71 23.21
C GLU A 528 6.80 31.01 22.01
N VAL A 529 8.01 31.40 21.61
CA VAL A 529 8.82 30.66 20.63
C VAL A 529 9.12 29.24 21.13
N SER A 530 9.49 29.09 22.40
CA SER A 530 9.74 27.78 23.02
C SER A 530 8.51 26.88 23.04
N LYS A 531 7.34 27.39 23.47
CA LYS A 531 6.08 26.64 23.51
C LYS A 531 5.63 26.17 22.14
N LYS A 532 5.79 27.02 21.13
CA LYS A 532 5.40 26.71 19.76
C LYS A 532 6.26 25.60 19.16
N GLU A 533 7.57 25.68 19.37
CA GLU A 533 8.55 24.92 18.57
C GLU A 533 9.13 23.72 19.32
N TYR A 534 9.02 23.70 20.65
CA TYR A 534 9.58 22.66 21.50
C TYR A 534 8.49 22.06 22.40
N PRO A 535 7.82 20.97 21.98
CA PRO A 535 6.90 20.24 22.85
C PRO A 535 7.59 19.76 24.14
N SER A 536 8.86 19.39 24.04
CA SER A 536 9.78 19.07 25.13
C SER A 536 11.23 19.31 24.69
N ALA A 537 12.14 19.58 25.63
CA ALA A 537 13.57 19.66 25.37
C ALA A 537 14.35 19.19 26.60
N SER A 538 15.29 18.25 26.42
CA SER A 538 16.13 17.73 27.52
C SER A 538 17.18 18.74 27.97
N THR A 539 17.52 19.71 27.12
CA THR A 539 18.48 20.79 27.40
C THR A 539 17.83 22.14 27.14
N VAL A 540 18.14 23.13 27.98
CA VAL A 540 17.80 24.55 27.74
C VAL A 540 19.07 25.40 27.77
N ILE A 541 19.11 26.42 26.92
CA ILE A 541 20.20 27.41 26.91
C ILE A 541 19.66 28.70 27.51
N ILE A 542 20.36 29.22 28.52
CA ILE A 542 20.01 30.45 29.22
C ILE A 542 20.96 31.56 28.77
N ALA A 543 20.38 32.62 28.22
CA ALA A 543 21.07 33.81 27.76
C ALA A 543 20.51 35.08 28.40
N ARG A 544 21.31 36.15 28.41
CA ARG A 544 20.91 37.41 29.01
C ARG A 544 19.90 38.13 28.12
N SER A 545 18.89 38.72 28.73
CA SER A 545 17.78 39.35 28.00
C SER A 545 18.15 40.74 27.47
N ASP A 546 19.00 41.49 28.16
CA ASP A 546 19.28 42.92 27.91
C ASP A 546 20.59 43.19 27.14
N ILE A 547 21.48 42.20 27.01
CA ILE A 547 22.70 42.27 26.19
C ILE A 547 22.85 41.02 25.33
N TYR A 548 23.43 41.20 24.14
CA TYR A 548 23.55 40.19 23.10
C TYR A 548 24.92 39.54 22.88
N PRO A 549 26.08 40.14 23.21
CA PRO A 549 27.37 39.69 22.67
C PRO A 549 27.72 38.23 22.97
N ASP A 550 27.35 37.75 24.16
CA ASP A 550 27.66 36.39 24.58
C ASP A 550 26.76 35.35 23.88
N SER A 551 25.53 35.71 23.49
CA SER A 551 24.52 34.77 23.01
C SER A 551 24.36 34.72 21.49
N LEU A 552 24.86 35.71 20.74
CA LEU A 552 24.74 35.75 19.27
C LEU A 552 25.29 34.49 18.58
N ALA A 553 26.33 33.88 19.14
CA ALA A 553 26.95 32.67 18.60
C ALA A 553 26.31 31.36 19.11
N ALA A 554 25.27 31.42 19.96
CA ALA A 554 24.67 30.24 20.56
C ALA A 554 23.66 29.52 19.64
N ALA A 555 23.23 30.13 18.53
CA ALA A 555 22.22 29.57 17.64
C ALA A 555 22.60 28.17 17.11
N SER A 556 23.86 27.97 16.72
CA SER A 556 24.31 26.68 16.16
C SER A 556 24.33 25.54 17.18
N ILE A 557 24.74 25.82 18.43
CA ILE A 557 24.68 24.80 19.50
C ILE A 557 23.24 24.54 19.94
N SER A 558 22.38 25.58 19.96
CA SER A 558 20.96 25.46 20.28
C SER A 558 20.25 24.56 19.27
N HIS A 559 20.50 24.76 17.98
CA HIS A 559 19.95 23.91 16.92
C HIS A 559 20.47 22.47 17.02
N LYS A 560 21.79 22.28 17.20
CA LYS A 560 22.41 20.95 17.34
C LYS A 560 21.86 20.15 18.52
N LEU A 561 21.63 20.82 19.65
CA LEU A 561 21.10 20.20 20.88
C LEU A 561 19.57 20.09 20.88
N ARG A 562 18.87 20.68 19.90
CA ARG A 562 17.41 20.90 19.92
C ARG A 562 16.96 21.54 21.24
N ALA A 563 17.73 22.52 21.70
CA ALA A 563 17.55 23.20 22.97
C ALA A 563 17.05 24.63 22.73
N PRO A 564 15.89 25.06 23.27
CA PRO A 564 15.45 26.43 23.14
C PRO A 564 16.40 27.40 23.88
N ILE A 565 16.57 28.60 23.32
CA ILE A 565 17.24 29.71 24.00
C ILE A 565 16.18 30.47 24.81
N LEU A 566 16.27 30.42 26.13
CA LEU A 566 15.44 31.19 27.05
C LEU A 566 16.22 32.39 27.59
N LEU A 567 15.51 33.48 27.87
CA LEU A 567 16.12 34.75 28.27
C LEU A 567 15.89 35.04 29.75
N THR A 568 16.91 35.56 30.43
CA THR A 568 16.85 35.96 31.84
C THR A 568 17.47 37.33 32.08
N GLU A 569 17.08 38.00 33.16
CA GLU A 569 17.81 39.17 33.67
C GLU A 569 19.17 38.73 34.24
N SER A 570 20.10 39.68 34.40
CA SER A 570 21.48 39.37 34.85
C SER A 570 21.54 38.78 36.26
N ASN A 571 20.70 39.27 37.17
CA ASN A 571 20.73 38.95 38.60
C ASN A 571 19.50 38.20 39.12
N LYS A 572 18.52 37.89 38.27
CA LYS A 572 17.31 37.19 38.70
C LYS A 572 16.75 36.30 37.59
N LEU A 573 16.45 35.05 37.95
CA LEU A 573 15.72 34.12 37.09
C LEU A 573 14.22 34.39 37.18
N ASP A 574 13.61 34.80 36.06
CA ASP A 574 12.18 35.07 35.95
C ASP A 574 11.36 33.79 36.19
N ASP A 575 10.27 33.90 36.97
CA ASP A 575 9.41 32.75 37.31
C ASP A 575 8.72 32.14 36.08
N ARG A 576 8.51 32.94 35.02
CA ARG A 576 8.00 32.45 33.73
C ARG A 576 9.01 31.52 33.05
N VAL A 577 10.30 31.82 33.17
CA VAL A 577 11.38 30.96 32.63
C VAL A 577 11.44 29.65 33.42
N LYS A 578 11.35 29.71 34.76
CA LYS A 578 11.26 28.50 35.61
C LYS A 578 10.11 27.60 35.19
N THR A 579 8.94 28.20 34.95
CA THR A 579 7.74 27.49 34.51
C THR A 579 7.96 26.82 33.15
N GLU A 580 8.60 27.52 32.21
CA GLU A 580 8.89 26.98 30.89
C GLU A 580 9.91 25.83 30.92
N ILE A 581 10.97 25.93 31.74
CA ILE A 581 11.93 24.84 31.96
C ILE A 581 11.22 23.57 32.47
N LYS A 582 10.28 23.72 33.42
CA LYS A 582 9.44 22.60 33.91
C LYS A 582 8.56 22.03 32.81
N ARG A 583 7.90 22.89 32.01
CA ARG A 583 7.04 22.46 30.89
C ARG A 583 7.83 21.62 29.88
N LEU A 584 9.04 22.07 29.55
CA LEU A 584 9.95 21.39 28.62
C LEU A 584 10.48 20.06 29.15
N LYS A 585 10.37 19.80 30.47
CA LYS A 585 10.98 18.67 31.17
C LYS A 585 12.51 18.64 30.97
N ALA A 586 13.13 19.81 30.97
CA ALA A 586 14.57 19.90 30.79
C ALA A 586 15.32 19.33 32.00
N THR A 587 16.40 18.63 31.71
CA THR A 587 17.27 17.97 32.70
C THR A 587 18.71 18.45 32.64
N ASN A 588 19.07 19.23 31.62
CA ASN A 588 20.39 19.83 31.48
C ASN A 588 20.22 21.33 31.21
N VAL A 589 21.02 22.15 31.87
CA VAL A 589 20.99 23.62 31.69
C VAL A 589 22.36 24.09 31.24
N ILE A 590 22.39 24.92 30.19
CA ILE A 590 23.61 25.58 29.72
C ILE A 590 23.44 27.09 29.90
N ILE A 591 24.37 27.75 30.59
CA ILE A 591 24.44 29.21 30.66
C ILE A 591 25.45 29.71 29.63
N VAL A 592 25.04 30.66 28.79
CA VAL A 592 25.93 31.32 27.84
C VAL A 592 26.23 32.73 28.35
N GLY A 593 27.50 32.98 28.66
CA GLY A 593 28.00 34.22 29.24
C GLY A 593 28.63 34.04 30.63
N GLY A 594 29.60 34.91 30.93
CA GLY A 594 30.34 34.87 32.19
C GLY A 594 29.49 35.25 33.39
N GLU A 595 30.05 35.17 34.59
CA GLU A 595 29.33 35.50 35.84
C GLU A 595 28.94 36.99 35.91
N LYS A 596 29.69 37.88 35.25
CA LYS A 596 29.31 39.29 35.06
C LYS A 596 28.09 39.48 34.15
N SER A 597 27.82 38.50 33.27
CA SER A 597 26.66 38.50 32.40
C SER A 597 25.47 37.89 33.11
N ILE A 598 25.63 36.68 33.66
CA ILE A 598 24.59 35.96 34.40
C ILE A 598 25.19 35.53 35.74
N THR A 599 24.78 36.23 36.80
CA THR A 599 25.34 36.13 38.16
C THR A 599 25.15 34.75 38.79
N LYS A 600 25.83 34.54 39.91
CA LYS A 600 25.67 33.35 40.75
C LYS A 600 24.23 33.12 41.21
N ASP A 601 23.46 34.16 41.47
CA ASP A 601 22.07 34.03 41.93
C ASP A 601 21.18 33.33 40.89
N VAL A 602 21.36 33.67 39.60
CA VAL A 602 20.65 33.00 38.50
C VAL A 602 21.13 31.56 38.33
N HIS A 603 22.44 31.33 38.41
CA HIS A 603 23.03 30.00 38.36
C HIS A 603 22.46 29.09 39.47
N ASP A 604 22.46 29.56 40.71
CA ASP A 604 21.98 28.80 41.85
C ASP A 604 20.47 28.51 41.75
N ALA A 605 19.68 29.47 41.23
CA ALA A 605 18.27 29.26 40.95
C ALA A 605 18.01 28.23 39.83
N LEU A 606 18.95 28.02 38.91
CA LEU A 606 18.84 27.04 37.84
C LEU A 606 19.24 25.62 38.30
N LEU A 607 20.00 25.48 39.40
CA LEU A 607 20.50 24.19 39.87
C LEU A 607 19.37 23.20 40.11
N GLU A 608 18.19 23.64 40.54
CA GLU A 608 17.05 22.75 40.77
C GLU A 608 16.60 21.97 39.53
N TYR A 609 16.83 22.52 38.33
CA TYR A 609 16.41 21.95 37.03
C TYR A 609 17.46 21.07 36.36
N ASP A 610 18.73 21.23 36.73
CA ASP A 610 19.80 20.40 36.23
C ASP A 610 19.85 19.07 37.01
N LYS A 611 19.93 17.95 36.29
CA LYS A 611 19.92 16.61 36.88
C LYS A 611 21.17 16.33 37.71
N ASP A 612 22.31 16.87 37.33
CA ASP A 612 23.61 16.62 37.94
C ASP A 612 24.01 17.73 38.92
N LYS A 613 23.16 18.76 39.07
CA LYS A 613 23.45 19.98 39.83
C LYS A 613 24.77 20.63 39.40
N ASN A 614 25.11 20.48 38.11
CA ASN A 614 26.35 20.98 37.54
C ASN A 614 26.05 21.64 36.20
N ILE A 615 25.68 22.92 36.26
CA ILE A 615 25.31 23.71 35.09
C ILE A 615 26.55 24.00 34.26
N GLU A 616 26.50 23.64 32.98
CA GLU A 616 27.55 24.00 32.04
C GLU A 616 27.50 25.51 31.76
N ARG A 617 28.60 26.22 31.98
CA ARG A 617 28.74 27.64 31.62
C ARG A 617 29.75 27.79 30.49
N ILE A 618 29.30 28.36 29.38
CA ILE A 618 30.15 28.65 28.22
C ILE A 618 30.39 30.16 28.18
N ALA A 619 31.62 30.58 28.44
CA ALA A 619 32.00 31.99 28.52
C ALA A 619 33.49 32.19 28.26
N GLY A 620 33.85 33.36 27.73
CA GLY A 620 35.21 33.91 27.72
C GLY A 620 35.30 35.23 28.50
N ASN A 621 36.48 35.85 28.52
CA ASN A 621 36.67 37.16 29.16
C ASN A 621 35.97 38.30 28.42
N ASN A 622 35.72 38.09 27.13
CA ASN A 622 35.04 39.02 26.24
C ASN A 622 34.16 38.25 25.23
N ARG A 623 33.41 38.98 24.40
CA ARG A 623 32.47 38.40 23.42
C ARG A 623 33.14 37.52 22.36
N TYR A 624 34.38 37.82 21.99
CA TYR A 624 35.14 37.07 21.00
C TYR A 624 35.55 35.72 21.58
N GLU A 625 36.13 35.71 22.78
CA GLU A 625 36.46 34.49 23.50
C GLU A 625 35.22 33.64 23.82
N THR A 626 34.07 34.25 24.15
CA THR A 626 32.80 33.52 24.32
C THR A 626 32.38 32.85 23.00
N SER A 627 32.45 33.55 21.86
CA SER A 627 32.14 32.95 20.55
C SER A 627 33.12 31.84 20.17
N ALA A 628 34.40 31.97 20.53
CA ALA A 628 35.39 30.91 20.37
C ALA A 628 35.07 29.67 21.24
N ALA A 629 34.64 29.88 22.49
CA ALA A 629 34.22 28.80 23.38
C ALA A 629 32.96 28.07 22.88
N LEU A 630 32.00 28.80 22.30
CA LEU A 630 30.82 28.22 21.65
C LEU A 630 31.18 27.43 20.39
N ALA A 631 32.14 27.92 19.59
CA ALA A 631 32.66 27.19 18.45
C ALA A 631 33.35 25.89 18.88
N LYS A 632 34.17 25.94 19.94
CA LYS A 632 34.76 24.75 20.56
C LYS A 632 33.68 23.76 21.01
N LYS A 633 32.64 24.22 21.69
CA LYS A 633 31.51 23.36 22.11
C LYS A 633 30.89 22.64 20.92
N LEU A 634 30.62 23.37 19.84
CA LEU A 634 30.01 22.81 18.63
C LEU A 634 30.91 21.76 17.97
N VAL A 635 32.20 22.07 17.79
CA VAL A 635 33.12 21.28 16.99
C VAL A 635 33.72 20.10 17.78
N GLU A 636 34.21 20.33 19.00
CA GLU A 636 34.87 19.31 19.81
C GLU A 636 33.85 18.47 20.61
N ASP A 637 33.05 19.12 21.45
CA ASP A 637 32.17 18.40 22.39
C ASP A 637 30.98 17.77 21.69
N LEU A 638 30.36 18.50 20.75
CA LEU A 638 29.22 18.02 19.97
C LEU A 638 29.62 17.33 18.66
N LYS A 639 30.93 17.22 18.41
CA LYS A 639 31.56 16.52 17.29
C LYS A 639 31.05 16.94 15.91
N GLU A 640 30.74 18.22 15.73
CA GLU A 640 30.19 18.76 14.48
C GLU A 640 31.28 19.53 13.71
N VAL A 641 32.07 18.80 12.92
CA VAL A 641 33.17 19.36 12.14
C VAL A 641 32.70 19.65 10.71
N LYS A 642 32.69 20.93 10.31
CA LYS A 642 32.30 21.36 8.95
C LYS A 642 33.40 22.05 8.14
N HIS A 643 34.53 22.38 8.78
CA HIS A 643 35.61 23.18 8.18
C HIS A 643 35.14 24.52 7.58
N ALA A 644 34.00 25.04 8.05
CA ALA A 644 33.41 26.28 7.61
C ALA A 644 32.88 27.09 8.81
N ALA A 645 32.83 28.42 8.68
CA ALA A 645 32.32 29.32 9.72
C ALA A 645 31.59 30.53 9.15
N VAL A 646 30.67 31.10 9.93
CA VAL A 646 30.09 32.42 9.66
C VAL A 646 30.84 33.46 10.48
N ILE A 647 31.31 34.52 9.82
CA ILE A 647 31.99 35.65 10.44
C ILE A 647 31.00 36.80 10.57
N ALA A 648 30.87 37.33 11.77
CA ALA A 648 30.04 38.50 12.04
C ALA A 648 30.77 39.49 12.95
N SER A 649 30.40 40.76 12.88
CA SER A 649 30.95 41.76 13.78
C SER A 649 30.51 41.49 15.21
N GLY A 650 31.45 41.50 16.16
CA GLY A 650 31.14 41.52 17.58
C GLY A 650 30.68 42.89 18.07
N GLU A 651 30.88 43.96 17.30
CA GLU A 651 30.55 45.34 17.70
C GLU A 651 29.09 45.69 17.37
N ASN A 652 28.51 45.05 16.35
CA ASN A 652 27.13 45.21 15.86
C ASN A 652 26.38 43.86 15.90
N PHE A 653 25.16 43.83 16.45
CA PHE A 653 24.37 42.60 16.53
C PHE A 653 23.70 42.18 15.22
N ALA A 654 23.36 43.13 14.33
CA ALA A 654 22.45 42.85 13.22
C ALA A 654 23.05 41.86 12.22
N ASP A 655 24.35 41.97 11.98
CA ASP A 655 25.09 41.10 11.07
C ASP A 655 25.04 39.63 11.51
N ALA A 656 25.27 39.36 12.80
CA ALA A 656 25.19 38.01 13.35
C ALA A 656 23.75 37.44 13.33
N LEU A 657 22.73 38.27 13.57
CA LEU A 657 21.33 37.82 13.58
C LEU A 657 20.86 37.40 12.18
N THR A 658 21.26 38.12 11.13
CA THR A 658 20.81 37.83 9.76
C THR A 658 21.35 36.51 9.22
N ALA A 659 22.55 36.10 9.63
CA ALA A 659 23.15 34.82 9.25
C ALA A 659 22.98 33.71 10.31
N GLY A 660 22.40 34.02 11.47
CA GLY A 660 22.29 33.08 12.60
C GLY A 660 21.50 31.82 12.26
N ALA A 661 20.37 31.97 11.55
CA ALA A 661 19.57 30.84 11.07
C ALA A 661 20.33 29.95 10.08
N TYR A 662 21.13 30.55 9.20
CA TYR A 662 21.93 29.81 8.22
C TYR A 662 23.08 29.06 8.89
N ALA A 663 23.83 29.76 9.76
CA ALA A 663 24.92 29.17 10.52
C ALA A 663 24.41 27.98 11.34
N ALA A 664 23.26 28.12 12.00
CA ALA A 664 22.66 27.05 12.76
C ALA A 664 22.20 25.88 11.88
N GLY A 665 21.57 26.13 10.73
CA GLY A 665 21.07 25.09 9.83
C GLY A 665 22.18 24.27 9.15
N GLU A 666 23.31 24.92 8.84
CA GLU A 666 24.50 24.25 8.28
C GLU A 666 25.46 23.72 9.35
N TYR A 667 25.15 23.97 10.63
CA TYR A 667 26.00 23.68 11.79
C TYR A 667 27.38 24.36 11.74
N TYR A 668 27.44 25.57 11.19
CA TYR A 668 28.65 26.39 11.20
C TYR A 668 28.73 27.18 12.52
N PRO A 669 29.92 27.25 13.16
CA PRO A 669 30.13 28.19 14.24
C PRO A 669 30.00 29.63 13.73
N ILE A 670 29.42 30.49 14.57
CA ILE A 670 29.41 31.94 14.37
C ILE A 670 30.61 32.49 15.14
N LEU A 671 31.57 33.07 14.43
CA LEU A 671 32.78 33.66 14.99
C LEU A 671 32.66 35.18 14.97
N LEU A 672 32.72 35.79 16.15
CA LEU A 672 32.65 37.24 16.27
C LEU A 672 34.05 37.83 16.07
N VAL A 673 34.16 38.90 15.27
CA VAL A 673 35.42 39.63 15.02
C VAL A 673 35.26 41.11 15.34
N GLN A 674 36.37 41.80 15.56
CA GLN A 674 36.37 43.26 15.59
C GLN A 674 36.33 43.81 14.18
N LYS A 675 36.07 45.11 14.03
CA LYS A 675 36.03 45.76 12.71
C LYS A 675 37.32 45.52 11.92
N ASP A 676 38.47 45.73 12.55
CA ASP A 676 39.78 45.78 11.89
C ASP A 676 40.77 44.71 12.37
N GLU A 677 40.38 43.84 13.30
CA GLU A 677 41.23 42.76 13.81
C GLU A 677 40.48 41.47 14.12
N ILE A 678 41.17 40.34 13.97
CA ILE A 678 40.71 39.02 14.44
C ILE A 678 41.33 38.76 15.81
N ASP A 679 40.49 38.60 16.82
CA ASP A 679 40.96 38.26 18.17
C ASP A 679 41.76 36.94 18.14
N PRO A 680 42.88 36.82 18.89
CA PRO A 680 43.70 35.62 18.90
C PRO A 680 42.93 34.32 19.21
N SER A 681 41.87 34.40 20.02
CA SER A 681 41.00 33.25 20.31
C SER A 681 40.24 32.76 19.07
N ILE A 682 39.83 33.66 18.18
CA ILE A 682 39.15 33.35 16.92
C ILE A 682 40.13 32.82 15.87
N ALA A 683 41.29 33.45 15.74
CA ALA A 683 42.36 32.96 14.88
C ALA A 683 42.77 31.53 15.25
N LYS A 684 42.81 31.23 16.56
CA LYS A 684 43.05 29.88 17.07
C LYS A 684 41.95 28.90 16.66
N VAL A 685 40.67 29.28 16.73
CA VAL A 685 39.54 28.44 16.29
C VAL A 685 39.62 28.13 14.80
N ILE A 686 39.87 29.14 13.96
CA ILE A 686 40.03 28.97 12.51
C ILE A 686 41.14 27.96 12.20
N LYS A 687 42.29 28.10 12.87
CA LYS A 687 43.43 27.18 12.68
C LYS A 687 43.17 25.78 13.25
N SER A 688 42.64 25.68 14.47
CA SER A 688 42.53 24.40 15.19
C SER A 688 41.47 23.47 14.59
N TYR A 689 40.44 24.05 13.96
CA TYR A 689 39.37 23.28 13.32
C TYR A 689 39.45 23.30 11.78
N GLU A 690 40.60 23.70 11.26
CA GLU A 690 40.91 23.71 9.82
C GLU A 690 39.79 24.38 9.00
N ILE A 691 39.28 25.51 9.50
CA ILE A 691 38.24 26.27 8.81
C ILE A 691 38.86 26.83 7.54
N ASN A 692 38.41 26.32 6.39
CA ASN A 692 38.92 26.67 5.06
C ASN A 692 37.91 27.46 4.22
N LYS A 693 36.66 27.53 4.67
CA LYS A 693 35.58 28.31 4.06
C LYS A 693 34.94 29.26 5.08
N THR A 694 34.72 30.52 4.72
CA THR A 694 33.97 31.43 5.59
C THR A 694 32.95 32.28 4.85
N ILE A 695 31.90 32.70 5.57
CA ILE A 695 30.92 33.65 5.07
C ILE A 695 30.90 34.86 5.99
N ILE A 696 31.26 36.02 5.48
CA ILE A 696 31.13 37.29 6.20
C ILE A 696 29.71 37.79 6.03
N ALA A 697 28.94 37.80 7.12
CA ALA A 697 27.65 38.49 7.18
C ALA A 697 27.91 39.94 7.59
N GLY A 698 27.71 40.89 6.67
CA GLY A 698 27.88 42.31 6.94
C GLY A 698 28.90 43.02 6.05
N GLY A 699 28.73 44.34 5.95
CA GLY A 699 29.53 45.20 5.08
C GLY A 699 30.94 45.49 5.59
N LYS A 700 31.74 46.15 4.76
CA LYS A 700 33.12 46.55 5.07
C LYS A 700 33.24 47.50 6.26
N MET A 701 32.13 48.17 6.63
CA MET A 701 32.08 49.02 7.82
C MET A 701 32.00 48.24 9.13
N SER A 702 31.48 47.02 9.09
CA SER A 702 31.35 46.12 10.25
C SER A 702 32.50 45.12 10.38
N VAL A 703 33.01 44.66 9.23
CA VAL A 703 34.14 43.73 9.11
C VAL A 703 34.98 44.20 7.92
N SER A 704 36.14 44.80 8.17
CA SER A 704 36.92 45.47 7.12
C SER A 704 37.57 44.51 6.14
N GLU A 705 38.16 45.06 5.09
CA GLU A 705 38.93 44.28 4.11
C GLU A 705 40.20 43.68 4.72
N ASN A 706 40.73 44.26 5.81
CA ASN A 706 41.90 43.71 6.48
C ASN A 706 41.54 42.39 7.16
N VAL A 707 40.43 42.36 7.89
CA VAL A 707 39.89 41.12 8.46
C VAL A 707 39.59 40.10 7.37
N GLU A 708 38.98 40.51 6.25
CA GLU A 708 38.69 39.60 5.13
C GLU A 708 39.95 38.97 4.51
N LYS A 709 41.07 39.71 4.45
CA LYS A 709 42.36 39.19 3.95
C LYS A 709 42.99 38.18 4.89
N ASP A 710 42.72 38.29 6.19
CA ASP A 710 43.26 37.39 7.22
C ASP A 710 42.41 36.11 7.40
N LEU A 711 41.25 36.03 6.73
CA LEU A 711 40.39 34.84 6.67
C LEU A 711 40.84 33.86 5.56
N PRO A 712 40.32 32.61 5.56
CA PRO A 712 40.61 31.63 4.51
C PRO A 712 40.32 32.15 3.09
N LYS A 713 41.03 31.60 2.09
CA LYS A 713 40.86 32.05 0.68
C LYS A 713 39.44 31.88 0.15
N ASP A 714 38.72 30.84 0.58
CA ASP A 714 37.31 30.64 0.23
C ASP A 714 36.40 31.43 1.20
N THR A 715 36.49 32.76 1.12
CA THR A 715 35.68 33.67 1.93
C THR A 715 34.69 34.42 1.04
N GLN A 716 33.40 34.30 1.35
CA GLN A 716 32.32 35.01 0.68
C GLN A 716 31.73 36.09 1.58
N ARG A 717 31.70 37.34 1.11
CA ARG A 717 30.98 38.42 1.80
C ARG A 717 29.57 38.59 1.27
N ILE A 718 28.58 38.62 2.17
CA ILE A 718 27.19 38.93 1.86
C ILE A 718 26.78 40.15 2.67
N ALA A 719 26.52 41.26 1.97
CA ALA A 719 26.23 42.55 2.60
C ALA A 719 25.28 43.43 1.75
N GLY A 720 24.45 44.18 2.45
CA GLY A 720 23.65 45.30 1.95
C GLY A 720 24.15 46.66 2.44
N ALA A 721 23.49 47.73 2.01
CA ALA A 721 23.72 49.09 2.50
C ALA A 721 23.34 49.23 3.99
N ASP A 722 22.37 48.44 4.45
CA ASP A 722 21.95 48.36 5.85
C ASP A 722 21.63 46.91 6.28
N ARG A 723 21.16 46.76 7.51
CA ARG A 723 20.81 45.46 8.10
C ARG A 723 19.62 44.77 7.43
N TYR A 724 18.69 45.55 6.86
CA TYR A 724 17.48 45.03 6.23
C TYR A 724 17.82 44.44 4.86
N GLU A 725 18.59 45.18 4.06
CA GLU A 725 19.11 44.67 2.79
C GLU A 725 20.06 43.49 2.99
N THR A 726 20.93 43.53 4.01
CA THR A 726 21.80 42.39 4.34
C THR A 726 20.96 41.14 4.66
N SER A 727 19.88 41.27 5.43
CA SER A 727 18.96 40.16 5.73
C SER A 727 18.30 39.59 4.47
N ALA A 728 17.83 40.45 3.57
CA ALA A 728 17.19 40.04 2.31
C ALA A 728 18.19 39.35 1.35
N LYS A 729 19.44 39.83 1.28
CA LYS A 729 20.49 39.21 0.45
C LYS A 729 20.92 37.84 0.98
N ILE A 730 21.07 37.70 2.29
CA ILE A 730 21.32 36.40 2.92
C ILE A 730 20.17 35.44 2.63
N ALA A 731 18.93 35.90 2.78
CA ALA A 731 17.72 35.13 2.47
C ALA A 731 17.68 34.66 1.00
N ASP A 732 17.98 35.54 0.04
CA ASP A 732 17.95 35.23 -1.40
C ASP A 732 19.11 34.32 -1.85
N GLN A 733 20.31 34.48 -1.27
CA GLN A 733 21.48 33.72 -1.70
C GLN A 733 21.61 32.35 -1.02
N LEU A 734 21.19 32.25 0.25
CA LEU A 734 21.47 31.07 1.07
C LEU A 734 20.26 30.19 1.33
N PHE A 735 19.03 30.65 1.06
CA PHE A 735 17.81 29.90 1.34
C PHE A 735 16.94 29.71 0.10
N LYS A 736 16.22 28.58 0.06
CA LYS A 736 15.18 28.27 -0.93
C LYS A 736 13.94 27.81 -0.18
N THR A 737 13.05 28.74 0.12
CA THR A 737 11.87 28.49 0.95
C THR A 737 10.74 29.47 0.63
N GLN A 738 9.52 29.09 0.92
CA GLN A 738 8.33 29.94 0.84
C GLN A 738 7.85 30.44 2.22
N LEU A 739 8.52 30.00 3.29
CA LEU A 739 8.31 30.45 4.67
C LEU A 739 9.44 31.42 5.05
N THR A 740 9.15 32.43 5.86
CA THR A 740 10.17 33.25 6.56
C THR A 740 9.72 33.64 7.95
N TYR A 741 10.66 33.79 8.89
CA TYR A 741 10.39 34.54 10.12
C TYR A 741 10.71 36.02 9.89
N VAL A 742 9.92 36.89 10.51
CA VAL A 742 10.12 38.35 10.45
C VAL A 742 10.30 38.87 11.87
N ALA A 743 11.44 39.50 12.12
CA ALA A 743 11.77 40.08 13.41
C ALA A 743 12.23 41.54 13.24
N SER A 744 12.24 42.29 14.34
CA SER A 744 12.74 43.65 14.32
C SER A 744 14.25 43.67 14.09
N GLY A 745 14.72 44.55 13.20
CA GLY A 745 16.14 44.85 13.06
C GLY A 745 16.66 45.84 14.10
N GLU A 746 15.79 46.44 14.92
CA GLU A 746 16.15 47.48 15.91
C GLU A 746 16.45 46.88 17.29
N VAL A 747 15.96 45.67 17.57
CA VAL A 747 16.20 44.91 18.81
C VAL A 747 16.69 43.49 18.49
N PHE A 748 17.53 42.92 19.34
CA PHE A 748 18.21 41.65 19.04
C PHE A 748 17.48 40.40 19.55
N ALA A 749 16.75 40.52 20.66
CA ALA A 749 16.33 39.39 21.47
C ALA A 749 15.38 38.44 20.72
N ASP A 750 14.44 38.99 19.95
CA ASP A 750 13.43 38.22 19.23
C ASP A 750 14.08 37.39 18.10
N ALA A 751 14.97 37.99 17.29
CA ALA A 751 15.68 37.27 16.22
C ALA A 751 16.69 36.25 16.76
N LEU A 752 17.32 36.53 17.92
CA LEU A 752 18.27 35.63 18.57
C LEU A 752 17.61 34.30 18.92
N VAL A 753 16.46 34.34 19.62
CA VAL A 753 15.76 33.13 20.07
C VAL A 753 15.10 32.36 18.93
N THR A 754 14.79 33.05 17.81
CA THR A 754 14.22 32.44 16.61
C THR A 754 15.26 31.81 15.69
N SER A 755 16.52 32.24 15.70
CA SER A 755 17.57 31.69 14.85
C SER A 755 17.67 30.14 14.82
N PRO A 756 17.71 29.43 15.97
CA PRO A 756 17.74 27.96 15.96
C PRO A 756 16.43 27.31 15.48
N VAL A 757 15.30 28.01 15.61
CA VAL A 757 13.99 27.57 15.11
C VAL A 757 13.93 27.74 13.59
N ALA A 758 14.31 28.90 13.08
CA ALA A 758 14.38 29.19 11.65
C ALA A 758 15.33 28.21 10.94
N ALA A 759 16.44 27.83 11.58
CA ALA A 759 17.31 26.75 11.11
C ALA A 759 16.59 25.40 10.98
N SER A 760 15.75 25.03 11.95
CA SER A 760 14.96 23.78 11.95
C SER A 760 13.95 23.74 10.81
N HIS A 761 13.42 24.89 10.43
CA HIS A 761 12.54 25.07 9.29
C HIS A 761 13.26 25.39 7.97
N LYS A 762 14.60 25.42 7.97
CA LYS A 762 15.44 25.77 6.80
C LYS A 762 15.00 27.07 6.14
N THR A 763 14.71 28.07 6.95
CA THR A 763 14.11 29.34 6.52
C THR A 763 14.92 30.53 7.05
N PRO A 764 14.97 31.67 6.32
CA PRO A 764 15.66 32.85 6.79
C PRO A 764 14.86 33.60 7.87
N ILE A 765 15.56 34.53 8.51
CA ILE A 765 14.96 35.60 9.29
C ILE A 765 15.14 36.91 8.51
N LEU A 766 14.03 37.55 8.16
CA LEU A 766 14.04 38.89 7.58
C LEU A 766 13.92 39.93 8.70
N LEU A 767 14.75 40.96 8.62
CA LEU A 767 14.71 42.07 9.57
C LEU A 767 13.87 43.21 9.00
N VAL A 768 13.07 43.86 9.86
CA VAL A 768 12.28 45.05 9.50
C VAL A 768 12.46 46.19 10.51
N SER A 769 12.26 47.43 10.06
CA SER A 769 12.16 48.60 10.94
C SER A 769 10.74 48.72 11.46
N LYS A 770 10.57 49.31 12.65
CA LYS A 770 9.23 49.67 13.15
C LYS A 770 8.52 50.70 12.26
N ASN A 771 9.28 51.44 11.44
CA ASN A 771 8.76 52.48 10.57
C ASN A 771 8.37 51.98 9.17
N GLY A 772 8.61 50.70 8.84
CA GLY A 772 8.30 50.15 7.52
C GLY A 772 9.27 49.05 7.09
N ALA A 773 8.83 48.22 6.14
CA ALA A 773 9.70 47.22 5.50
C ALA A 773 10.51 47.88 4.38
N SER A 774 11.81 47.59 4.31
CA SER A 774 12.68 48.08 3.23
C SER A 774 12.20 47.54 1.88
N LYS A 775 12.61 48.21 0.79
CA LYS A 775 12.24 47.79 -0.56
C LYS A 775 12.73 46.37 -0.84
N GLU A 776 13.94 46.05 -0.42
CA GLU A 776 14.62 44.78 -0.67
C GLU A 776 13.95 43.63 0.09
N VAL A 777 13.49 43.87 1.32
CA VAL A 777 12.70 42.90 2.08
C VAL A 777 11.36 42.63 1.38
N LYS A 778 10.67 43.68 0.91
CA LYS A 778 9.41 43.55 0.17
C LYS A 778 9.60 42.83 -1.17
N ASP A 779 10.66 43.15 -1.90
CA ASP A 779 10.98 42.52 -3.19
C ASP A 779 11.29 41.03 -3.00
N TYR A 780 12.02 40.65 -1.94
CA TYR A 780 12.26 39.24 -1.60
C TYR A 780 10.97 38.50 -1.23
N VAL A 781 10.13 39.10 -0.37
CA VAL A 781 8.84 38.54 0.04
C VAL A 781 7.94 38.33 -1.17
N LYS A 782 7.80 39.34 -2.03
CA LYS A 782 7.02 39.27 -3.28
C LYS A 782 7.47 38.14 -4.20
N LYS A 783 8.79 37.95 -4.30
CA LYS A 783 9.38 36.98 -5.23
C LYS A 783 9.23 35.53 -4.76
N THR A 784 9.26 35.29 -3.45
CA THR A 784 9.62 33.97 -2.92
C THR A 784 8.72 33.47 -1.79
N ILE A 785 8.07 34.37 -1.03
CA ILE A 785 7.46 34.02 0.27
C ILE A 785 5.93 33.99 0.18
N ASP A 786 5.35 32.84 0.52
CA ASP A 786 3.90 32.63 0.61
C ASP A 786 3.39 32.82 2.04
N TYR A 787 4.25 32.61 3.04
CA TYR A 787 3.86 32.67 4.45
C TYR A 787 4.98 33.24 5.33
N PHE A 788 4.62 34.07 6.31
CA PHE A 788 5.59 34.59 7.28
C PHE A 788 5.05 34.58 8.71
N ILE A 789 5.94 34.29 9.65
CA ILE A 789 5.66 34.30 11.09
C ILE A 789 6.33 35.51 11.70
N ILE A 790 5.55 36.35 12.39
CA ILE A 790 6.08 37.54 13.07
C ILE A 790 6.61 37.15 14.44
N VAL A 791 7.83 37.56 14.77
CA VAL A 791 8.39 37.36 16.10
C VAL A 791 8.64 38.70 16.77
N GLY A 792 8.07 38.85 17.96
CA GLY A 792 8.10 40.09 18.73
C GLY A 792 6.75 40.80 18.72
N GLY A 793 6.52 41.60 19.77
CA GLY A 793 5.29 42.36 19.95
C GLY A 793 5.12 43.50 18.94
N GLU A 794 3.94 44.11 18.93
CA GLU A 794 3.59 45.21 18.02
C GLU A 794 4.51 46.43 18.17
N LYS A 795 5.13 46.63 19.34
CA LYS A 795 6.13 47.70 19.53
C LYS A 795 7.42 47.47 18.71
N SER A 796 7.78 46.21 18.47
CA SER A 796 9.01 45.82 17.75
C SER A 796 8.75 45.62 16.26
N VAL A 797 7.61 45.00 15.92
CA VAL A 797 7.13 44.78 14.55
C VAL A 797 5.66 45.22 14.47
N PRO A 798 5.40 46.50 14.17
CA PRO A 798 4.03 47.04 14.13
C PRO A 798 3.17 46.36 13.08
N ASN A 799 1.86 46.28 13.34
CA ASN A 799 0.92 45.68 12.39
C ASN A 799 0.89 46.42 11.04
N SER A 800 1.20 47.72 11.00
CA SER A 800 1.37 48.47 9.75
C SER A 800 2.48 47.88 8.87
N VAL A 801 3.60 47.47 9.46
CA VAL A 801 4.72 46.83 8.75
C VAL A 801 4.32 45.43 8.27
N VAL A 802 3.56 44.69 9.08
CA VAL A 802 3.05 43.38 8.68
C VAL A 802 2.13 43.49 7.46
N LEU A 803 1.22 44.47 7.47
CA LEU A 803 0.34 44.76 6.33
C LEU A 803 1.12 45.21 5.07
N GLU A 804 2.25 45.89 5.22
CA GLU A 804 3.13 46.18 4.08
C GLU A 804 3.71 44.92 3.45
N LEU A 805 4.13 43.96 4.27
CA LEU A 805 4.67 42.68 3.80
C LEU A 805 3.57 41.80 3.17
N GLU A 806 2.37 41.74 3.75
CA GLU A 806 1.22 41.04 3.16
C GLU A 806 0.80 41.61 1.81
N LYS A 807 0.91 42.93 1.63
CA LYS A 807 0.65 43.58 0.34
C LYS A 807 1.74 43.25 -0.67
N ALA A 808 2.99 43.12 -0.22
CA ALA A 808 4.10 42.76 -1.08
C ALA A 808 4.06 41.29 -1.52
N SER A 809 3.56 40.37 -0.69
CA SER A 809 3.44 38.94 -1.02
C SER A 809 2.29 38.58 -1.97
N LYS A 810 1.46 39.56 -2.35
CA LYS A 810 0.31 39.42 -3.27
C LYS A 810 0.65 39.97 -4.65
#